data_AF-A0A443S9N9-F1
#
_entry.id   AF-A0A443S9N9-F1
#
_cell.length_a   1.000
_cell.length_b   1.000
_cell.length_c   1.000
_cell.angle_alpha   90.00
_cell.angle_beta   90.00
_cell.angle_gamma   90.00
#
_symmetry.space_group_name_H-M   'P 1'
#
loop_
_entity.id
_entity.type
_entity.pdbx_description
1 polymer ?
#
loop_
_entity_poly.entity_id
_entity_poly.type
_entity_poly.pdbx_seq_one_letter_code
_entity_poly.pdbx_strand_id
1 'polypeptide(L)'
;AIQKQGTQGWFLAASFRTKVIAKNFSSAALIAEEVSKIAANSYKLNRDQITYGLPTVDIKATKLSTLCPKKEAAFPCNPEKYRSFSGHCNNVENADWGCSATPYARFAPAHYADGVSLPRRSIAGDELPSPRDVSVAIHHGSSVEHPHITTIMTFFAEFVFHDISHSAQSVGFKGHRIKCCNVKEEFKHPECFSIDINKNDILYQNMKQTCMEYVRSCPAVKVGCVLGPREQINQVTSFVDASTIYGSSEEESYLLRLFEGGELKSQRVSKRNKDRELLPAMDGNQDCRSNERNSCFLAGDIRVNENVGLTLMHTIWMREHNRVARILSRLNPHLNDESIFQETRRIVIAQMQHIVYNELLPVLLGEEVIDEFGLRLESSDYYRDYDVNVDPSVDNAVATSVLPFIYSMLPPRFERYSKKLKLMGTKPMSDTYFNPTDLYDNSMFDEYLMGLLSQNANNPDLIVTSDMTNSVTAEAREGFDLVAILLQKGRDHGIPGYTIWRRLCKLTPIINDFVDLATIMNTTTIKKLAKLYKSVHDIDLFTGGLAEQTRKGAVVGPTFACILGRQFRFLRQGDRFWYENDVPPSSFSKEQLSEIRKVSLATIVCNNGDEMDFVQPLSMVVSDAYLNAFQYCSNFDNLDLTKWKNDSPKLKFSSSLIKETIKRAQRQAELLEEFKRTAFSNRVGVASAQSPQGTHSGFLRPKLQAKEINNQSLILELISNNMIRSLIRKNKDRESEKLYAFEVESIMQSLPHIDLNEFASNQIFSFENVGKSECREDTYPCDHTSPFRTINGWCNNLQHPEYGMSMRVFDRLISPRYEDKIGVPRQRSVTGNLLPSPRLISTNIHYDISNPHIRYALITMQWGQFLDHDLTFTPMNMGVDDSILDCRACDAQKKVHPECWPIGIPKNDPFFPSVNLTTGKRQCLHFVRSLNAQTKLGPREQMNQLTSYIDASNIYGSDACEAKMLRLFVGGKMNTTKHPLVNHKDLLPQTSNHPECKAPSGLCFEAGDIRSSEQPGLTTVHTLFLRHHNKIVEQLSKINPRWNDEKLYQTARKIIGATLQKITYSEFLPRILGLDYMNKFGLHLLKSGYYNEYDPTCSATIYNEFAAAVFRLGHSLIKPFIQRLGRKFQIVGQPLRLRTAFFNSDMMYSGKLILPRASLKHSFFET
;
A
#
# COMPACT_ATOMS: atom_id res chain seq x y z
N ALA A 1 36.83 -6.43 -25.36
CA ALA A 1 37.13 -4.99 -25.29
C ALA A 1 36.64 -4.41 -23.96
N ILE A 2 37.53 -4.22 -22.98
CA ILE A 2 37.19 -3.74 -21.62
C ILE A 2 37.88 -2.39 -21.38
N GLN A 3 37.20 -1.44 -20.75
CA GLN A 3 37.78 -0.15 -20.39
C GLN A 3 38.85 -0.30 -19.29
N LYS A 4 39.91 0.51 -19.36
CA LYS A 4 40.96 0.53 -18.34
C LYS A 4 40.57 1.47 -17.21
N GLN A 5 40.75 1.03 -15.96
CA GLN A 5 40.49 1.87 -14.78
C GLN A 5 41.31 3.17 -14.81
N GLY A 6 40.66 4.28 -14.41
CA GLY A 6 41.27 5.60 -14.33
C GLY A 6 41.32 6.40 -15.64
N THR A 7 40.81 5.87 -16.76
CA THR A 7 40.62 6.67 -17.98
C THR A 7 39.39 7.56 -17.87
N GLN A 8 39.27 8.58 -18.74
CA GLN A 8 38.07 9.44 -18.76
C GLN A 8 36.80 8.63 -19.08
N GLY A 9 36.90 7.69 -20.04
CA GLY A 9 35.80 6.76 -20.32
C GLY A 9 35.37 5.92 -19.12
N TRP A 10 36.30 5.58 -18.22
CA TRP A 10 36.01 4.85 -16.99
C TRP A 10 35.17 5.68 -16.01
N PHE A 11 35.57 6.91 -15.72
CA PHE A 11 34.85 7.79 -14.79
C PHE A 11 33.46 8.18 -15.35
N LEU A 12 33.36 8.43 -16.66
CA LEU A 12 32.07 8.64 -17.30
C LEU A 12 31.12 7.45 -17.12
N ALA A 13 31.61 6.24 -17.36
CA ALA A 13 30.84 5.02 -17.15
C ALA A 13 30.52 4.75 -15.67
N ALA A 14 31.19 5.43 -14.72
CA ALA A 14 30.83 5.37 -13.31
C ALA A 14 29.54 6.16 -13.03
N SER A 15 29.34 7.34 -13.64
CA SER A 15 28.07 8.11 -13.52
C SER A 15 26.85 7.33 -14.04
N PHE A 16 27.04 6.40 -14.98
CA PHE A 16 25.98 5.57 -15.57
C PHE A 16 26.04 4.10 -15.13
N ARG A 17 26.76 3.80 -14.04
CA ARG A 17 26.94 2.42 -13.58
C ARG A 17 25.59 1.76 -13.35
N THR A 18 25.45 0.56 -13.92
CA THR A 18 24.19 -0.17 -13.95
C THR A 18 23.98 -0.98 -12.68
N LYS A 19 22.83 -0.76 -12.03
CA LYS A 19 22.35 -1.56 -10.90
C LYS A 19 22.04 -2.98 -11.36
N VAL A 20 22.19 -3.96 -10.46
CA VAL A 20 21.99 -5.40 -10.77
C VAL A 20 20.59 -5.66 -11.32
N ILE A 21 19.56 -5.05 -10.74
CA ILE A 21 18.17 -5.18 -11.19
C ILE A 21 17.98 -4.68 -12.63
N ALA A 22 18.56 -3.53 -12.96
CA ALA A 22 18.47 -2.95 -14.30
C ALA A 22 19.16 -3.82 -15.36
N LYS A 23 20.29 -4.44 -15.00
CA LYS A 23 21.00 -5.40 -15.87
C LYS A 23 20.14 -6.63 -16.20
N ASN A 24 19.41 -7.15 -15.21
CA ASN A 24 18.59 -8.34 -15.39
C ASN A 24 17.42 -8.06 -16.34
N PHE A 25 16.71 -6.94 -16.16
CA PHE A 25 15.61 -6.56 -17.06
C PHE A 25 16.07 -6.17 -18.47
N SER A 26 17.23 -5.50 -18.58
CA SER A 26 17.84 -5.17 -19.87
C SER A 26 18.10 -6.38 -20.76
N SER A 27 18.52 -7.50 -20.16
CA SER A 27 18.77 -8.75 -20.91
C SER A 27 17.50 -9.28 -21.60
N ALA A 28 16.34 -9.19 -20.94
CA ALA A 28 15.05 -9.56 -21.52
C ALA A 28 14.58 -8.55 -22.58
N ALA A 29 14.78 -7.27 -22.32
CA ALA A 29 14.38 -6.19 -23.22
C ALA A 29 15.11 -6.25 -24.57
N LEU A 30 16.40 -6.62 -24.59
CA LEU A 30 17.16 -6.82 -25.83
C LEU A 30 16.56 -7.90 -26.72
N ILE A 31 16.02 -8.98 -26.14
CA ILE A 31 15.36 -10.05 -26.91
C ILE A 31 14.05 -9.51 -27.53
N ALA A 32 13.24 -8.77 -26.76
CA ALA A 32 12.01 -8.17 -27.25
C ALA A 32 12.27 -7.12 -28.35
N GLU A 33 13.34 -6.34 -28.22
CA GLU A 33 13.79 -5.41 -29.25
C GLU A 33 14.13 -6.14 -30.55
N GLU A 34 14.91 -7.23 -30.49
CA GLU A 34 15.31 -7.98 -31.66
C GLU A 34 14.12 -8.65 -32.36
N VAL A 35 13.17 -9.19 -31.59
CA VAL A 35 11.90 -9.71 -32.12
C VAL A 35 11.11 -8.59 -32.81
N SER A 36 11.10 -7.38 -32.24
CA SER A 36 10.43 -6.22 -32.84
C SER A 36 11.04 -5.83 -34.19
N LYS A 37 12.37 -5.87 -34.32
CA LYS A 37 13.08 -5.65 -35.60
C LYS A 37 12.72 -6.73 -36.63
N ILE A 38 12.76 -8.00 -36.24
CA ILE A 38 12.43 -9.12 -37.12
C ILE A 38 10.98 -8.99 -37.60
N ALA A 39 10.04 -8.66 -36.70
CA ALA A 39 8.63 -8.47 -37.05
C ALA A 39 8.44 -7.28 -38.00
N ALA A 40 9.05 -6.12 -37.68
CA ALA A 40 9.00 -4.93 -38.52
C ALA A 40 9.48 -5.22 -39.95
N ASN A 41 10.62 -5.92 -40.08
CA ASN A 41 11.20 -6.27 -41.37
C ASN A 41 10.38 -7.34 -42.11
N SER A 42 9.94 -8.39 -41.43
CA SER A 42 9.21 -9.51 -42.05
C SER A 42 7.85 -9.08 -42.59
N TYR A 43 7.15 -8.21 -41.87
CA TYR A 43 5.83 -7.70 -42.26
C TYR A 43 5.88 -6.35 -42.98
N LYS A 44 7.07 -5.80 -43.23
CA LYS A 44 7.28 -4.48 -43.86
C LYS A 44 6.44 -3.38 -43.19
N LEU A 45 6.44 -3.37 -41.86
CA LEU A 45 5.66 -2.42 -41.07
C LEU A 45 6.21 -1.01 -41.27
N ASN A 46 5.31 -0.04 -41.43
CA ASN A 46 5.68 1.36 -41.38
C ASN A 46 5.88 1.82 -39.93
N ARG A 47 6.41 3.03 -39.76
CA ARG A 47 6.72 3.56 -38.43
C ARG A 47 5.51 3.68 -37.51
N ASP A 48 4.33 4.05 -38.00
CA ASP A 48 3.13 4.15 -37.17
C ASP A 48 2.65 2.77 -36.71
N GLN A 49 2.73 1.77 -37.59
CA GLN A 49 2.45 0.38 -37.24
C GLN A 49 3.45 -0.17 -36.20
N ILE A 50 4.73 0.20 -36.29
CA ILE A 50 5.72 -0.15 -35.29
C ILE A 50 5.44 0.56 -33.96
N THR A 51 5.13 1.86 -34.02
CA THR A 51 4.97 2.72 -32.83
C THR A 51 3.70 2.40 -32.05
N TYR A 52 2.57 2.20 -32.74
CA TYR A 52 1.26 2.04 -32.12
C TYR A 52 0.68 0.63 -32.27
N GLY A 53 1.13 -0.13 -33.28
CA GLY A 53 0.63 -1.49 -33.55
C GLY A 53 1.40 -2.57 -32.79
N LEU A 54 2.74 -2.60 -32.85
CA LEU A 54 3.51 -3.64 -32.13
C LEU A 54 3.27 -3.65 -30.61
N PRO A 55 3.06 -2.50 -29.92
CA PRO A 55 2.70 -2.51 -28.51
C PRO A 55 1.35 -3.15 -28.17
N THR A 56 0.50 -3.46 -29.14
CA THR A 56 -0.74 -4.25 -28.90
C THR A 56 -0.49 -5.75 -28.92
N VAL A 57 0.72 -6.19 -29.27
CA VAL A 57 1.10 -7.62 -29.32
C VAL A 57 1.68 -8.03 -27.97
N ASP A 58 0.85 -8.67 -27.14
CA ASP A 58 1.26 -9.24 -25.86
C ASP A 58 2.02 -10.57 -26.07
N ILE A 59 3.25 -10.66 -25.58
CA ILE A 59 4.08 -11.87 -25.72
C ILE A 59 3.89 -12.87 -24.58
N LYS A 60 3.04 -12.59 -23.58
CA LYS A 60 2.75 -13.49 -22.44
C LYS A 60 2.16 -14.84 -22.86
N ALA A 61 1.47 -14.91 -24.00
CA ALA A 61 0.96 -16.16 -24.55
C ALA A 61 2.02 -16.97 -25.33
N THR A 62 3.26 -16.49 -25.40
CA THR A 62 4.35 -17.12 -26.16
C THR A 62 5.42 -17.72 -25.24
N LYS A 63 6.41 -18.42 -25.82
CA LYS A 63 7.59 -18.91 -25.08
C LYS A 63 8.43 -17.78 -24.44
N LEU A 64 8.29 -16.54 -24.94
CA LEU A 64 8.99 -15.36 -24.43
C LEU A 64 8.39 -14.83 -23.12
N SER A 65 7.23 -15.34 -22.68
CA SER A 65 6.60 -14.97 -21.41
C SER A 65 7.50 -15.17 -20.19
N THR A 66 8.41 -16.15 -20.27
CA THR A 66 9.41 -16.44 -19.22
C THR A 66 10.44 -15.33 -19.03
N LEU A 67 10.57 -14.41 -19.99
CA LEU A 67 11.47 -13.26 -19.96
C LEU A 67 10.82 -12.00 -19.39
N CYS A 68 9.49 -11.97 -19.26
CA CYS A 68 8.80 -10.83 -18.68
C CYS A 68 9.19 -10.68 -17.20
N PRO A 69 9.43 -9.45 -16.71
CA PRO A 69 9.65 -9.20 -15.29
C PRO A 69 8.52 -9.83 -14.47
N LYS A 70 8.87 -10.66 -13.48
CA LYS A 70 7.89 -11.14 -12.52
C LYS A 70 7.43 -9.94 -11.70
N LYS A 71 6.14 -9.64 -11.72
CA LYS A 71 5.56 -8.64 -10.82
C LYS A 71 5.93 -8.99 -9.38
N GLU A 72 6.37 -8.00 -8.60
CA GLU A 72 6.48 -8.18 -7.15
C GLU A 72 5.12 -8.64 -6.63
N ALA A 73 5.13 -9.68 -5.78
CA ALA A 73 3.94 -10.46 -5.43
C ALA A 73 3.00 -9.75 -4.43
N ALA A 74 3.01 -8.42 -4.37
CA ALA A 74 2.29 -7.63 -3.37
C ALA A 74 1.01 -6.99 -3.92
N PHE A 75 0.21 -7.75 -4.69
CA PHE A 75 -1.14 -7.32 -5.05
C PHE A 75 -2.16 -8.07 -4.18
N PRO A 76 -3.05 -7.36 -3.46
CA PRO A 76 -3.28 -5.91 -3.49
C PRO A 76 -2.28 -5.10 -2.65
N CYS A 77 -1.93 -3.90 -3.13
CA CYS A 77 -1.16 -2.89 -2.40
C CYS A 77 -1.89 -2.49 -1.12
N ASN A 78 -1.29 -2.72 0.05
CA ASN A 78 -1.89 -2.31 1.32
C ASN A 78 -1.80 -0.79 1.51
N PRO A 79 -2.80 -0.15 2.16
CA PRO A 79 -2.73 1.28 2.51
C PRO A 79 -1.69 1.48 3.62
N GLU A 80 -0.42 1.60 3.21
CA GLU A 80 0.70 1.86 4.11
C GLU A 80 0.96 3.35 4.31
N LYS A 81 1.51 3.66 5.49
CA LYS A 81 1.85 5.03 5.89
C LYS A 81 3.11 5.56 5.19
N TYR A 82 4.07 4.68 4.89
CA TYR A 82 5.37 5.05 4.35
C TYR A 82 5.54 4.58 2.91
N ARG A 83 6.41 5.27 2.17
CA ARG A 83 6.79 4.89 0.80
C ARG A 83 7.66 3.64 0.83
N SER A 84 7.45 2.74 -0.12
CA SER A 84 8.46 1.72 -0.45
C SER A 84 9.75 2.40 -0.96
N PHE A 85 10.88 1.68 -0.97
CA PHE A 85 12.13 2.22 -1.55
C PHE A 85 12.13 2.16 -3.07
N SER A 86 11.42 1.20 -3.66
CA SER A 86 11.30 1.04 -5.11
C SER A 86 10.26 1.97 -5.74
N GLY A 87 9.43 2.65 -4.95
CA GLY A 87 8.27 3.41 -5.42
C GLY A 87 7.03 2.54 -5.68
N HIS A 88 7.14 1.22 -5.51
CA HIS A 88 6.04 0.27 -5.66
C HIS A 88 4.87 0.62 -4.75
N CYS A 89 3.65 0.45 -5.25
CA CYS A 89 2.41 0.76 -4.54
C CYS A 89 2.22 2.24 -4.16
N ASN A 90 2.91 3.17 -4.81
CA ASN A 90 2.51 4.58 -4.77
C ASN A 90 1.10 4.72 -5.36
N ASN A 91 0.94 4.29 -6.62
CA ASN A 91 -0.34 4.15 -7.29
C ASN A 91 -0.94 2.76 -6.99
N VAL A 92 -2.15 2.71 -6.44
CA VAL A 92 -2.77 1.44 -6.00
C VAL A 92 -3.45 0.65 -7.14
N GLU A 93 -3.76 1.31 -8.26
CA GLU A 93 -4.32 0.66 -9.46
C GLU A 93 -3.21 0.16 -10.39
N ASN A 94 -2.14 0.94 -10.52
CA ASN A 94 -0.99 0.68 -11.37
C ASN A 94 0.30 0.70 -10.54
N ALA A 95 0.52 -0.35 -9.75
CA ALA A 95 1.57 -0.43 -8.72
C ALA A 95 3.01 -0.17 -9.21
N ASP A 96 3.27 -0.33 -10.51
CA ASP A 96 4.60 -0.15 -11.13
C ASP A 96 4.85 1.28 -11.66
N TRP A 97 3.86 2.16 -11.66
CA TRP A 97 4.02 3.54 -12.15
C TRP A 97 4.96 4.35 -11.25
N GLY A 98 5.97 4.97 -11.86
CA GLY A 98 7.01 5.72 -11.16
C GLY A 98 8.03 4.87 -10.41
N CYS A 99 7.98 3.53 -10.51
CA CYS A 99 8.91 2.64 -9.81
C CYS A 99 10.32 2.68 -10.39
N SER A 100 11.31 2.36 -9.56
CA SER A 100 12.67 2.11 -10.03
C SER A 100 12.73 0.86 -10.93
N ALA A 101 13.72 0.84 -11.81
CA ALA A 101 13.96 -0.20 -12.82
C ALA A 101 12.81 -0.40 -13.84
N THR A 102 12.01 0.64 -14.10
CA THR A 102 10.93 0.66 -15.11
C THR A 102 11.30 1.51 -16.32
N PRO A 103 10.63 1.37 -17.49
CA PRO A 103 10.85 2.27 -18.62
C PRO A 103 10.47 3.72 -18.29
N TYR A 104 11.22 4.70 -18.83
CA TYR A 104 10.76 6.09 -18.83
C TYR A 104 9.43 6.25 -19.58
N ALA A 105 8.63 7.23 -19.16
CA ALA A 105 7.45 7.65 -19.90
C ALA A 105 7.83 8.36 -21.22
N ARG A 106 6.84 8.55 -22.10
CA ARG A 106 7.00 9.30 -23.36
C ARG A 106 5.83 10.26 -23.62
N PHE A 107 6.11 11.56 -23.57
CA PHE A 107 5.24 12.64 -24.04
C PHE A 107 5.17 12.69 -25.56
N ALA A 108 6.23 12.28 -26.24
CA ALA A 108 6.28 12.13 -27.69
C ALA A 108 6.82 10.74 -28.07
N PRO A 109 6.28 10.09 -29.13
CA PRO A 109 6.76 8.78 -29.55
C PRO A 109 8.24 8.77 -29.92
N ALA A 110 8.90 7.63 -29.69
CA ALA A 110 10.31 7.45 -30.05
C ALA A 110 10.55 7.69 -31.56
N HIS A 111 11.71 8.26 -31.88
CA HIS A 111 12.14 8.54 -33.24
C HIS A 111 13.44 7.78 -33.54
N TYR A 112 13.29 6.51 -33.91
CA TYR A 112 14.38 5.67 -34.44
C TYR A 112 14.34 5.60 -35.97
N ALA A 113 15.50 5.43 -36.60
CA ALA A 113 15.64 5.40 -38.07
C ALA A 113 14.96 4.17 -38.70
N ASP A 114 15.01 3.02 -38.03
CA ASP A 114 14.29 1.78 -38.38
C ASP A 114 12.90 1.69 -37.73
N GLY A 115 12.48 2.74 -37.00
CA GLY A 115 11.27 2.73 -36.18
C GLY A 115 11.39 1.92 -34.89
N VAL A 116 12.46 1.13 -34.68
CA VAL A 116 12.60 0.24 -33.53
C VAL A 116 13.72 0.68 -32.59
N SER A 117 14.97 0.80 -33.06
CA SER A 117 16.11 1.00 -32.16
C SER A 117 17.33 1.70 -32.77
N LEU A 118 17.45 1.79 -34.10
CA LEU A 118 18.60 2.41 -34.73
C LEU A 118 18.54 3.92 -34.52
N PRO A 119 19.63 4.56 -34.03
CA PRO A 119 19.66 5.99 -33.76
C PRO A 119 19.16 6.83 -34.94
N ARG A 120 18.50 7.95 -34.61
CA ARG A 120 17.84 8.84 -35.57
C ARG A 120 18.79 9.30 -36.69
N ARG A 121 18.27 9.33 -37.92
CA ARG A 121 18.89 9.94 -39.11
C ARG A 121 18.24 11.29 -39.42
N SER A 122 18.89 12.09 -40.26
CA SER A 122 18.29 13.32 -40.79
C SER A 122 16.97 13.01 -41.49
N ILE A 123 16.04 13.96 -41.51
CA ILE A 123 14.79 13.83 -42.29
C ILE A 123 15.05 13.57 -43.78
N ALA A 124 16.23 13.89 -44.30
CA ALA A 124 16.65 13.61 -45.67
C ALA A 124 17.18 12.17 -45.88
N GLY A 125 17.32 11.38 -44.81
CA GLY A 125 17.83 10.00 -44.84
C GLY A 125 19.34 9.84 -44.57
N ASP A 126 20.08 10.95 -44.60
CA ASP A 126 21.52 10.99 -44.30
C ASP A 126 21.82 10.91 -42.79
N GLU A 127 23.10 10.71 -42.45
CA GLU A 127 23.56 10.80 -41.07
C GLU A 127 23.45 12.23 -40.51
N LEU A 128 23.12 12.35 -39.22
CA LEU A 128 23.15 13.63 -38.52
C LEU A 128 24.60 14.08 -38.29
N PRO A 129 24.87 15.39 -38.15
CA PRO A 129 26.21 15.89 -37.83
C PRO A 129 26.77 15.23 -36.57
N SER A 130 28.09 14.99 -36.52
CA SER A 130 28.72 14.41 -35.33
C SER A 130 28.38 15.25 -34.09
N PRO A 131 27.98 14.64 -32.96
CA PRO A 131 27.76 15.36 -31.71
C PRO A 131 28.94 16.27 -31.31
N ARG A 132 30.18 15.84 -31.60
CA ARG A 132 31.37 16.65 -31.34
C ARG A 132 31.44 17.88 -32.24
N ASP A 133 31.11 17.75 -33.52
CA ASP A 133 31.06 18.90 -34.44
C ASP A 133 30.01 19.93 -34.00
N VAL A 134 28.86 19.46 -33.48
CA VAL A 134 27.83 20.33 -32.91
C VAL A 134 28.34 21.01 -31.64
N SER A 135 28.96 20.27 -30.73
CA SER A 135 29.55 20.81 -29.48
C SER A 135 30.56 21.92 -29.77
N VAL A 136 31.53 21.67 -30.66
CA VAL A 136 32.58 22.63 -31.01
C VAL A 136 32.01 23.88 -31.69
N ALA A 137 31.02 23.72 -32.58
CA ALA A 137 30.49 24.83 -33.36
C ALA A 137 29.49 25.71 -32.57
N ILE A 138 28.69 25.09 -31.71
CA ILE A 138 27.57 25.74 -31.01
C ILE A 138 27.88 26.00 -29.54
N HIS A 139 28.42 25.00 -28.83
CA HIS A 139 28.45 24.98 -27.36
C HIS A 139 29.79 25.41 -26.74
N HIS A 140 30.77 25.76 -27.56
CA HIS A 140 32.05 26.30 -27.11
C HIS A 140 32.06 27.84 -27.05
N GLY A 141 32.62 28.38 -25.97
CA GLY A 141 32.80 29.82 -25.77
C GLY A 141 33.31 30.14 -24.38
N SER A 142 33.25 31.42 -24.02
CA SER A 142 33.49 31.89 -22.65
C SER A 142 32.15 31.96 -21.92
N SER A 143 32.02 31.21 -20.82
CA SER A 143 30.83 31.25 -19.97
C SER A 143 30.63 32.64 -19.38
N VAL A 144 29.38 33.06 -19.27
CA VAL A 144 28.97 34.32 -18.64
C VAL A 144 28.19 33.99 -17.38
N GLU A 145 28.54 34.63 -16.28
CA GLU A 145 27.84 34.48 -15.01
C GLU A 145 26.44 35.08 -15.07
N HIS A 146 25.47 34.37 -14.50
CA HIS A 146 24.11 34.84 -14.35
C HIS A 146 24.06 35.91 -13.25
N PRO A 147 23.48 37.10 -13.50
CA PRO A 147 23.55 38.22 -12.56
C PRO A 147 22.75 38.03 -11.26
N HIS A 148 21.82 37.08 -11.24
CA HIS A 148 20.85 36.94 -10.14
C HIS A 148 20.77 35.55 -9.50
N ILE A 149 21.44 34.53 -10.03
CA ILE A 149 21.28 33.14 -9.56
C ILE A 149 22.60 32.66 -8.97
N THR A 150 22.54 32.02 -7.80
CA THR A 150 23.71 31.48 -7.10
C THR A 150 24.00 30.06 -7.55
N THR A 151 25.25 29.65 -7.37
CA THR A 151 25.72 28.31 -7.76
C THR A 151 25.03 27.18 -6.98
N ILE A 152 24.55 27.44 -5.75
CA ILE A 152 23.80 26.43 -4.98
C ILE A 152 22.51 25.98 -5.67
N MET A 153 21.87 26.86 -6.47
CA MET A 153 20.69 26.51 -7.26
C MET A 153 21.02 25.40 -8.26
N THR A 154 22.15 25.53 -8.97
CA THR A 154 22.63 24.53 -9.94
C THR A 154 22.81 23.16 -9.31
N PHE A 155 23.50 23.07 -8.16
CA PHE A 155 23.77 21.80 -7.51
C PHE A 155 22.57 21.21 -6.77
N PHE A 156 21.67 22.04 -6.23
CA PHE A 156 20.42 21.56 -5.69
C PHE A 156 19.50 21.02 -6.79
N ALA A 157 19.46 21.68 -7.96
CA ALA A 157 18.74 21.18 -9.12
C ALA A 157 19.33 19.86 -9.65
N GLU A 158 20.66 19.73 -9.71
CA GLU A 158 21.35 18.49 -10.07
C GLU A 158 21.01 17.36 -9.09
N PHE A 159 21.01 17.65 -7.78
CA PHE A 159 20.65 16.70 -6.74
C PHE A 159 19.19 16.22 -6.87
N VAL A 160 18.24 17.11 -7.17
CA VAL A 160 16.82 16.75 -7.39
C VAL A 160 16.63 15.99 -8.71
N PHE A 161 17.35 16.34 -9.77
CA PHE A 161 17.36 15.56 -11.01
C PHE A 161 17.83 14.12 -10.72
N HIS A 162 18.91 13.96 -9.96
CA HIS A 162 19.42 12.64 -9.61
C HIS A 162 18.42 11.79 -8.81
N ASP A 163 17.49 12.43 -8.10
CA ASP A 163 16.40 11.75 -7.37
C ASP A 163 15.37 11.11 -8.28
N ILE A 164 14.99 11.80 -9.36
CA ILE A 164 13.87 11.37 -10.22
C ILE A 164 14.32 10.60 -11.46
N SER A 165 15.61 10.63 -11.81
CA SER A 165 16.08 9.91 -12.99
C SER A 165 17.56 9.51 -13.01
N HIS A 166 17.77 8.29 -13.51
CA HIS A 166 19.08 7.70 -13.73
C HIS A 166 19.00 6.66 -14.83
N SER A 167 19.64 6.92 -15.97
CA SER A 167 19.67 5.93 -17.08
C SER A 167 20.84 4.98 -16.89
N ALA A 168 20.56 3.68 -16.86
CA ALA A 168 21.59 2.64 -16.79
C ALA A 168 22.29 2.43 -18.13
N GLN A 169 23.59 2.15 -18.15
CA GLN A 169 24.38 1.86 -19.36
C GLN A 169 24.53 0.35 -19.63
N SER A 170 24.50 -0.08 -20.89
CA SER A 170 24.77 -1.49 -21.22
C SER A 170 26.16 -1.94 -20.73
N VAL A 171 26.24 -3.11 -20.12
CA VAL A 171 27.49 -3.67 -19.54
C VAL A 171 27.83 -5.04 -20.14
N GLY A 172 29.12 -5.35 -20.19
CA GLY A 172 29.60 -6.64 -20.69
C GLY A 172 29.46 -7.79 -19.70
N PHE A 173 30.07 -8.93 -20.03
CA PHE A 173 30.08 -10.13 -19.18
C PHE A 173 30.54 -9.81 -17.75
N LYS A 174 29.85 -10.35 -16.73
CA LYS A 174 30.08 -10.06 -15.31
C LYS A 174 30.03 -8.56 -14.92
N GLY A 175 29.45 -7.69 -15.75
CA GLY A 175 29.33 -6.26 -15.45
C GLY A 175 30.58 -5.42 -15.80
N HIS A 176 31.51 -5.97 -16.57
CA HIS A 176 32.67 -5.20 -17.04
C HIS A 176 32.24 -4.06 -17.97
N ARG A 177 32.90 -2.89 -17.84
CA ARG A 177 32.66 -1.71 -18.69
C ARG A 177 33.13 -1.96 -20.13
N ILE A 178 32.26 -1.67 -21.09
CA ILE A 178 32.48 -1.92 -22.51
C ILE A 178 33.38 -0.84 -23.09
N LYS A 179 34.41 -1.25 -23.84
CA LYS A 179 35.25 -0.34 -24.63
C LYS A 179 34.80 -0.34 -26.08
N CYS A 180 34.63 0.84 -26.67
CA CYS A 180 34.13 1.04 -28.03
C CYS A 180 35.14 1.69 -28.97
N CYS A 181 36.05 2.52 -28.45
CA CYS A 181 37.09 3.15 -29.26
C CYS A 181 38.32 2.26 -29.43
N ASN A 182 38.95 2.33 -30.61
CA ASN A 182 40.18 1.59 -30.94
C ASN A 182 40.04 0.07 -30.73
N VAL A 183 38.87 -0.48 -31.06
CA VAL A 183 38.57 -1.92 -31.03
C VAL A 183 38.38 -2.38 -32.47
N LYS A 184 38.99 -3.52 -32.85
CA LYS A 184 38.75 -4.12 -34.17
C LYS A 184 37.27 -4.49 -34.30
N GLU A 185 36.72 -4.33 -35.50
CA GLU A 185 35.28 -4.51 -35.74
C GLU A 185 34.75 -5.88 -35.27
N GLU A 186 35.52 -6.95 -35.48
CA GLU A 186 35.20 -8.32 -35.02
C GLU A 186 35.07 -8.48 -33.48
N PHE A 187 35.63 -7.55 -32.70
CA PHE A 187 35.59 -7.53 -31.23
C PHE A 187 34.76 -6.37 -30.68
N LYS A 188 34.12 -5.58 -31.55
CA LYS A 188 33.31 -4.43 -31.15
C LYS A 188 31.96 -4.95 -30.62
N HIS A 189 31.58 -4.45 -29.44
CA HIS A 189 30.32 -4.88 -28.82
C HIS A 189 29.13 -4.27 -29.58
N PRO A 190 28.00 -4.97 -29.78
CA PRO A 190 26.84 -4.45 -30.52
C PRO A 190 26.24 -3.15 -29.94
N GLU A 191 26.32 -3.00 -28.61
CA GLU A 191 25.87 -1.79 -27.91
C GLU A 191 26.86 -0.60 -27.98
N CYS A 192 27.94 -0.70 -28.76
CA CYS A 192 28.86 0.41 -28.98
C CYS A 192 28.29 1.44 -29.95
N PHE A 193 28.23 2.70 -29.52
CA PHE A 193 27.79 3.82 -30.34
C PHE A 193 28.73 5.01 -30.15
N SER A 194 30.02 4.77 -30.38
CA SER A 194 31.11 5.74 -30.25
C SER A 194 30.85 7.02 -31.05
N ILE A 195 31.35 8.15 -30.55
CA ILE A 195 31.23 9.45 -31.20
C ILE A 195 32.45 9.65 -32.09
N ASP A 196 32.25 9.83 -33.39
CA ASP A 196 33.35 10.05 -34.32
C ASP A 196 33.91 11.48 -34.20
N ILE A 197 35.24 11.58 -34.13
CA ILE A 197 35.95 12.86 -34.06
C ILE A 197 36.50 13.19 -35.45
N ASN A 198 36.24 14.42 -35.90
CA ASN A 198 36.78 14.93 -37.14
C ASN A 198 38.32 14.99 -37.09
N LYS A 199 39.00 14.58 -38.17
CA LYS A 199 40.48 14.63 -38.26
C LYS A 199 41.05 16.04 -38.10
N ASN A 200 40.25 17.06 -38.37
CA ASN A 200 40.61 18.47 -38.25
C ASN A 200 40.28 19.08 -36.86
N ASP A 201 39.79 18.29 -35.91
CA ASP A 201 39.58 18.76 -34.54
C ASP A 201 40.94 19.04 -33.87
N ILE A 202 41.22 20.32 -33.62
CA ILE A 202 42.51 20.81 -33.13
C ILE A 202 42.90 20.20 -31.77
N LEU A 203 41.92 19.93 -30.90
CA LEU A 203 42.18 19.38 -29.57
C LEU A 203 42.63 17.92 -29.68
N TYR A 204 41.88 17.12 -30.42
CA TYR A 204 42.09 15.67 -30.48
C TYR A 204 43.13 15.23 -31.51
N GLN A 205 43.44 16.07 -32.50
CA GLN A 205 44.56 15.85 -33.43
C GLN A 205 45.89 15.68 -32.67
N ASN A 206 46.10 16.48 -31.63
CA ASN A 206 47.30 16.40 -30.78
C ASN A 206 47.33 15.15 -29.89
N MET A 207 46.16 14.56 -29.61
CA MET A 207 46.00 13.38 -28.74
C MET A 207 46.02 12.06 -29.52
N LYS A 208 46.04 12.09 -30.87
CA LYS A 208 45.89 10.91 -31.74
C LYS A 208 44.62 10.10 -31.44
N GLN A 209 43.56 10.75 -30.97
CA GLN A 209 42.28 10.13 -30.65
C GLN A 209 41.28 10.39 -31.79
N THR A 210 40.65 9.33 -32.31
CA THR A 210 39.74 9.41 -33.48
C THR A 210 38.26 9.20 -33.13
N CYS A 211 37.95 8.80 -31.89
CA CYS A 211 36.57 8.70 -31.41
C CYS A 211 36.50 8.93 -29.89
N MET A 212 35.29 9.19 -29.39
CA MET A 212 34.97 9.20 -27.96
C MET A 212 34.16 7.97 -27.56
N GLU A 213 34.42 7.49 -26.34
CA GLU A 213 33.73 6.34 -25.75
C GLU A 213 32.25 6.68 -25.48
N TYR A 214 31.34 5.89 -26.06
CA TYR A 214 29.92 5.91 -25.73
C TYR A 214 29.32 4.51 -25.93
N VAL A 215 28.62 4.04 -24.92
CA VAL A 215 27.89 2.77 -24.90
C VAL A 215 26.42 3.09 -24.69
N ARG A 216 25.56 2.44 -25.46
CA ARG A 216 24.12 2.67 -25.42
C ARG A 216 23.52 2.39 -24.03
N SER A 217 22.47 3.12 -23.69
CA SER A 217 21.71 2.93 -22.46
C SER A 217 20.95 1.60 -22.47
N CYS A 218 20.88 0.92 -21.33
CA CYS A 218 20.13 -0.33 -21.16
C CYS A 218 18.67 -0.16 -21.59
N PRO A 219 18.15 -1.05 -22.45
CA PRO A 219 16.73 -1.07 -22.73
C PRO A 219 15.93 -1.59 -21.52
N ALA A 220 14.67 -1.19 -21.42
CA ALA A 220 13.69 -1.67 -20.46
C ALA A 220 12.63 -2.51 -21.17
N VAL A 221 12.08 -3.49 -20.46
CA VAL A 221 10.90 -4.22 -20.95
C VAL A 221 9.71 -3.28 -20.86
N LYS A 222 8.94 -3.15 -21.95
CA LYS A 222 7.73 -2.31 -21.95
C LYS A 222 6.71 -2.83 -20.94
N VAL A 223 5.96 -1.90 -20.34
CA VAL A 223 4.83 -2.23 -19.47
C VAL A 223 3.87 -3.17 -20.21
N GLY A 224 3.43 -4.22 -19.54
CA GLY A 224 2.58 -5.25 -20.15
C GLY A 224 3.34 -6.32 -20.94
N CYS A 225 4.67 -6.23 -21.06
CA CYS A 225 5.51 -7.17 -21.81
C CYS A 225 5.11 -7.27 -23.29
N VAL A 226 5.19 -6.14 -23.99
CA VAL A 226 4.77 -5.99 -25.39
C VAL A 226 5.93 -5.64 -26.31
N LEU A 227 5.77 -5.87 -27.61
CA LEU A 227 6.76 -5.50 -28.64
C LEU A 227 6.72 -3.99 -28.96
N GLY A 228 7.71 -3.49 -29.69
CA GLY A 228 7.74 -2.11 -30.19
C GLY A 228 9.10 -1.44 -30.11
N PRO A 229 9.14 -0.09 -30.20
CA PRO A 229 10.38 0.68 -30.14
C PRO A 229 11.15 0.50 -28.82
N ARG A 230 12.47 0.63 -28.84
CA ARG A 230 13.35 0.56 -27.67
C ARG A 230 12.97 1.63 -26.64
N GLU A 231 12.78 1.19 -25.40
CA GLU A 231 12.59 2.08 -24.24
C GLU A 231 13.79 1.95 -23.30
N GLN A 232 14.21 3.04 -22.67
CA GLN A 232 15.35 3.01 -21.74
C GLN A 232 14.86 2.92 -20.30
N ILE A 233 15.68 2.29 -19.44
CA ILE A 233 15.36 2.06 -18.04
C ILE A 233 15.69 3.28 -17.17
N ASN A 234 14.77 3.64 -16.27
CA ASN A 234 15.06 4.49 -15.12
C ASN A 234 15.40 3.60 -13.93
N GLN A 235 16.62 3.67 -13.39
CA GLN A 235 17.05 2.80 -12.27
C GLN A 235 16.87 3.42 -10.88
N VAL A 236 16.23 4.59 -10.81
CA VAL A 236 15.76 5.24 -9.57
C VAL A 236 14.24 5.48 -9.65
N THR A 237 13.63 5.83 -8.52
CA THR A 237 12.21 6.21 -8.45
C THR A 237 11.96 7.47 -9.29
N SER A 238 10.74 7.65 -9.78
CA SER A 238 10.37 8.89 -10.49
C SER A 238 9.97 10.01 -9.54
N PHE A 239 9.61 9.68 -8.30
CA PHE A 239 9.12 10.62 -7.30
C PHE A 239 10.24 11.51 -6.74
N VAL A 240 9.89 12.72 -6.31
CA VAL A 240 10.76 13.53 -5.45
C VAL A 240 10.68 12.94 -4.04
N ASP A 241 11.43 11.87 -3.77
CA ASP A 241 11.33 11.04 -2.56
C ASP A 241 12.69 10.75 -1.89
N ALA A 242 13.71 11.53 -2.24
CA ALA A 242 15.04 11.51 -1.63
C ALA A 242 15.73 10.14 -1.72
N SER A 243 15.46 9.39 -2.79
CA SER A 243 16.20 8.21 -3.18
C SER A 243 17.71 8.49 -3.33
N THR A 244 18.13 9.74 -3.60
CA THR A 244 19.54 10.16 -3.52
C THR A 244 20.18 10.01 -2.15
N ILE A 245 19.36 10.05 -1.08
CA ILE A 245 19.77 9.84 0.31
C ILE A 245 19.55 8.38 0.70
N TYR A 246 18.38 7.83 0.37
CA TYR A 246 17.88 6.57 0.94
C TYR A 246 18.09 5.33 0.06
N GLY A 247 18.49 5.50 -1.20
CA GLY A 247 18.52 4.45 -2.21
C GLY A 247 17.15 4.19 -2.82
N SER A 248 17.13 3.41 -3.90
CA SER A 248 15.90 3.05 -4.64
C SER A 248 15.52 1.56 -4.49
N SER A 249 16.14 0.88 -3.51
CA SER A 249 15.81 -0.49 -3.09
C SER A 249 16.07 -0.67 -1.59
N GLU A 250 15.47 -1.71 -1.00
CA GLU A 250 15.66 -2.01 0.41
C GLU A 250 17.11 -2.40 0.73
N GLU A 251 17.79 -3.10 -0.18
CA GLU A 251 19.20 -3.49 -0.03
C GLU A 251 20.12 -2.27 -0.02
N GLU A 252 19.88 -1.29 -0.89
CA GLU A 252 20.64 -0.03 -0.91
C GLU A 252 20.45 0.74 0.40
N SER A 253 19.19 0.87 0.84
CA SER A 253 18.87 1.52 2.12
C SER A 253 19.51 0.81 3.31
N TYR A 254 19.50 -0.52 3.34
CA TYR A 254 20.12 -1.31 4.41
C TYR A 254 21.63 -1.05 4.53
N LEU A 255 22.33 -0.86 3.40
CA LEU A 255 23.75 -0.53 3.41
C LEU A 255 24.04 0.85 4.01
N LEU A 256 23.10 1.80 3.89
CA LEU A 256 23.26 3.18 4.32
C LEU A 256 22.83 3.43 5.76
N ARG A 257 22.01 2.56 6.34
CA ARG A 257 21.45 2.72 7.69
C ARG A 257 22.41 2.29 8.79
N LEU A 258 22.44 3.04 9.89
CA LEU A 258 23.19 2.69 11.09
C LEU A 258 22.47 1.61 11.93
N PHE A 259 21.13 1.55 11.83
CA PHE A 259 20.24 0.72 12.66
C PHE A 259 20.30 1.06 14.16
N GLU A 260 20.72 2.29 14.46
CA GLU A 260 20.70 2.86 15.80
C GLU A 260 20.09 4.27 15.76
N GLY A 261 19.12 4.53 16.64
CA GLY A 261 18.48 5.85 16.77
C GLY A 261 17.69 6.32 15.54
N GLY A 262 17.47 5.45 14.55
CA GLY A 262 16.92 5.76 13.24
C GLY A 262 17.89 6.50 12.33
N GLU A 263 19.19 6.54 12.64
CA GLU A 263 20.19 7.31 11.89
C GLU A 263 20.71 6.57 10.65
N LEU A 264 21.19 7.35 9.68
CA LEU A 264 22.05 6.90 8.59
C LEU A 264 23.50 6.80 9.08
N LYS A 265 24.25 5.87 8.51
CA LYS A 265 25.69 5.77 8.72
C LYS A 265 26.34 7.11 8.34
N SER A 266 27.32 7.49 9.13
CA SER A 266 28.23 8.59 8.84
C SER A 266 29.60 8.23 9.40
N GLN A 267 30.66 8.84 8.85
CA GLN A 267 31.99 8.72 9.43
C GLN A 267 32.29 9.98 10.24
N ARG A 268 32.77 9.79 11.48
CA ARG A 268 33.23 10.88 12.33
C ARG A 268 34.71 11.12 12.09
N VAL A 269 35.03 12.27 11.54
CA VAL A 269 36.41 12.71 11.36
C VAL A 269 36.73 13.71 12.46
N SER A 270 37.71 13.40 13.30
CA SER A 270 38.14 14.29 14.40
C SER A 270 39.54 14.82 14.10
N LYS A 271 39.67 16.14 14.02
CA LYS A 271 40.96 16.82 13.84
C LYS A 271 40.92 18.14 14.60
N ARG A 272 41.83 18.33 15.57
CA ARG A 272 41.88 19.47 16.51
C ARG A 272 40.66 19.57 17.47
N ASN A 273 40.22 18.44 18.04
CA ASN A 273 39.12 18.36 19.04
C ASN A 273 37.73 18.85 18.55
N LYS A 274 37.48 18.82 17.24
CA LYS A 274 36.14 19.03 16.67
C LYS A 274 35.76 17.78 15.88
N ASP A 275 34.65 17.17 16.28
CA ASP A 275 34.07 16.02 15.59
C ASP A 275 33.12 16.51 14.49
N ARG A 276 33.31 16.04 13.27
CA ARG A 276 32.43 16.32 12.12
C ARG A 276 31.92 15.04 11.49
N GLU A 277 30.71 15.08 10.96
CA GLU A 277 30.06 13.94 10.29
C GLU A 277 30.13 14.10 8.78
N LEU A 278 30.81 13.17 8.10
CA LEU A 278 30.83 13.06 6.65
C LEU A 278 30.03 11.81 6.22
N LEU A 279 29.68 11.75 4.93
CA LEU A 279 29.07 10.57 4.33
C LEU A 279 29.93 9.31 4.58
N PRO A 280 29.33 8.10 4.66
CA PRO A 280 30.09 6.86 4.82
C PRO A 280 31.16 6.66 3.74
N ALA A 281 32.24 5.96 4.09
CA ALA A 281 33.25 5.52 3.13
C ALA A 281 32.73 4.33 2.29
N MET A 282 33.06 4.32 1.01
CA MET A 282 32.80 3.18 0.11
C MET A 282 33.96 2.17 0.19
N ASP A 283 33.63 0.87 0.13
CA ASP A 283 34.64 -0.19 0.07
C ASP A 283 35.39 -0.15 -1.28
N GLY A 284 36.60 0.42 -1.25
CA GLY A 284 37.48 0.55 -2.40
C GLY A 284 37.28 1.84 -3.20
N ASN A 285 38.38 2.35 -3.76
CA ASN A 285 38.40 3.64 -4.47
C ASN A 285 38.37 3.48 -6.01
N GLN A 286 37.59 2.52 -6.53
CA GLN A 286 37.65 2.21 -7.97
C GLN A 286 37.01 3.27 -8.88
N ASP A 287 35.98 3.94 -8.38
CA ASP A 287 35.15 4.89 -9.14
C ASP A 287 35.40 6.36 -8.75
N CYS A 288 36.42 6.62 -7.91
CA CYS A 288 36.84 7.99 -7.61
C CYS A 288 38.36 8.13 -7.53
N ARG A 289 38.87 9.34 -7.80
CA ARG A 289 40.25 9.78 -7.66
C ARG A 289 40.56 10.06 -6.18
N SER A 290 40.68 9.01 -5.39
CA SER A 290 41.05 9.11 -3.97
C SER A 290 42.31 8.31 -3.63
N ASN A 291 42.96 8.64 -2.50
CA ASN A 291 44.19 8.00 -2.01
C ASN A 291 43.90 6.93 -0.94
N GLU A 292 44.92 6.26 -0.39
CA GLU A 292 44.71 5.23 0.65
C GLU A 292 44.18 5.78 1.99
N ARG A 293 44.31 7.10 2.23
CA ARG A 293 43.90 7.74 3.50
C ARG A 293 42.47 8.29 3.47
N ASN A 294 41.98 8.68 2.30
CA ASN A 294 40.66 9.25 2.09
C ASN A 294 39.86 8.29 1.19
N SER A 295 38.60 8.02 1.51
CA SER A 295 37.80 7.07 0.71
C SER A 295 36.79 7.81 -0.18
N CYS A 296 36.28 7.15 -1.22
CA CYS A 296 35.08 7.64 -1.91
C CYS A 296 33.90 7.67 -0.93
N PHE A 297 32.96 8.59 -1.13
CA PHE A 297 31.73 8.62 -0.35
C PHE A 297 30.68 7.65 -0.89
N LEU A 298 29.86 7.12 0.00
CA LEU A 298 28.71 6.27 -0.28
C LEU A 298 27.41 7.01 0.10
N ALA A 299 26.40 6.95 -0.77
CA ALA A 299 25.07 7.52 -0.57
C ALA A 299 24.00 6.69 -1.29
N GLY A 300 22.74 7.12 -1.24
CA GLY A 300 21.62 6.50 -1.97
C GLY A 300 21.77 6.52 -3.49
N ASP A 301 22.45 7.54 -4.01
CA ASP A 301 22.83 7.62 -5.42
C ASP A 301 24.34 7.46 -5.63
N ILE A 302 24.71 6.72 -6.67
CA ILE A 302 26.10 6.39 -6.98
C ILE A 302 26.91 7.57 -7.55
N ARG A 303 26.24 8.61 -8.05
CA ARG A 303 26.85 9.82 -8.62
C ARG A 303 27.30 10.80 -7.55
N VAL A 304 27.13 10.49 -6.25
CA VAL A 304 27.52 11.36 -5.12
C VAL A 304 28.94 11.94 -5.20
N ASN A 305 29.89 11.23 -5.81
CA ASN A 305 31.27 11.69 -5.95
C ASN A 305 31.54 12.48 -7.24
N GLU A 306 30.56 12.66 -8.13
CA GLU A 306 30.76 13.24 -9.47
C GLU A 306 31.45 14.60 -9.41
N ASN A 307 31.02 15.49 -8.51
CA ASN A 307 31.67 16.76 -8.23
C ASN A 307 31.47 17.16 -6.75
N VAL A 308 32.28 18.08 -6.24
CA VAL A 308 32.24 18.49 -4.82
C VAL A 308 30.92 19.17 -4.43
N GLY A 309 30.30 19.94 -5.34
CA GLY A 309 29.03 20.62 -5.08
C GLY A 309 27.89 19.63 -4.80
N LEU A 310 27.82 18.56 -5.61
CA LEU A 310 26.86 17.47 -5.41
C LEU A 310 27.14 16.70 -4.11
N THR A 311 28.41 16.37 -3.81
CA THR A 311 28.78 15.73 -2.54
C THR A 311 28.37 16.56 -1.31
N LEU A 312 28.48 17.90 -1.38
CA LEU A 312 28.00 18.80 -0.31
C LEU A 312 26.49 18.65 -0.11
N MET A 313 25.69 18.64 -1.19
CA MET A 313 24.24 18.44 -1.12
C MET A 313 23.88 17.11 -0.44
N HIS A 314 24.49 16.00 -0.87
CA HIS A 314 24.29 14.71 -0.22
C HIS A 314 24.65 14.75 1.28
N THR A 315 25.75 15.44 1.64
CA THR A 315 26.22 15.52 3.02
C THR A 315 25.25 16.31 3.91
N ILE A 316 24.82 17.50 3.49
CA ILE A 316 23.90 18.33 4.31
C ILE A 316 22.54 17.67 4.49
N TRP A 317 22.05 16.94 3.49
CA TRP A 317 20.77 16.25 3.56
C TRP A 317 20.84 14.95 4.40
N MET A 318 21.97 14.23 4.38
CA MET A 318 22.23 13.13 5.32
C MET A 318 22.32 13.65 6.77
N ARG A 319 22.99 14.79 6.97
CA ARG A 319 23.06 15.45 8.28
C ARG A 319 21.67 15.88 8.76
N GLU A 320 20.82 16.39 7.87
CA GLU A 320 19.45 16.76 8.23
C GLU A 320 18.65 15.56 8.71
N HIS A 321 18.77 14.41 8.01
CA HIS A 321 18.17 13.17 8.47
C HIS A 321 18.64 12.80 9.88
N ASN A 322 19.96 12.75 10.12
CA ASN A 322 20.49 12.38 11.44
C ASN A 322 20.10 13.39 12.52
N ARG A 323 20.03 14.69 12.21
CA ARG A 323 19.57 15.74 13.13
C ARG A 323 18.11 15.52 13.52
N VAL A 324 17.22 15.29 12.55
CA VAL A 324 15.79 15.03 12.78
C VAL A 324 15.61 13.71 13.55
N ALA A 325 16.30 12.64 13.16
CA ALA A 325 16.27 11.34 13.84
C ALA A 325 16.68 11.45 15.31
N ARG A 326 17.77 12.17 15.62
CA ARG A 326 18.23 12.40 17.00
C ARG A 326 17.19 13.14 17.84
N ILE A 327 16.54 14.15 17.27
CA ILE A 327 15.50 14.91 17.98
C ILE A 327 14.27 14.04 18.20
N LEU A 328 13.80 13.33 17.16
CA LEU A 328 12.66 12.42 17.27
C LEU A 328 12.92 11.27 18.26
N SER A 329 14.13 10.70 18.26
CA SER A 329 14.55 9.66 19.19
C SER A 329 14.50 10.16 20.65
N ARG A 330 14.90 11.42 20.90
CA ARG A 330 14.79 12.06 22.22
C ARG A 330 13.35 12.40 22.62
N LEU A 331 12.54 12.90 21.67
CA LEU A 331 11.13 13.25 21.91
C LEU A 331 10.26 12.00 22.11
N ASN A 332 10.60 10.93 21.41
CA ASN A 332 9.88 9.67 21.35
C ASN A 332 10.79 8.49 21.74
N PRO A 333 11.32 8.44 22.99
CA PRO A 333 12.31 7.44 23.42
C PRO A 333 11.78 6.00 23.38
N HIS A 334 10.48 5.85 23.15
CA HIS A 334 9.78 4.61 23.05
C HIS A 334 9.74 4.02 21.63
N LEU A 335 9.91 4.83 20.59
CA LEU A 335 9.84 4.35 19.21
C LEU A 335 11.06 3.47 18.90
N ASN A 336 10.88 2.54 17.96
CA ASN A 336 11.98 1.73 17.46
C ASN A 336 12.77 2.42 16.36
N ASP A 337 13.95 1.85 16.09
CA ASP A 337 14.88 2.39 15.09
C ASP A 337 14.16 2.56 13.74
N GLU A 338 13.45 1.53 13.31
CA GLU A 338 12.64 1.55 12.09
C GLU A 338 11.59 2.66 12.08
N SER A 339 10.85 2.84 13.17
CA SER A 339 9.81 3.89 13.25
C SER A 339 10.42 5.28 13.21
N ILE A 340 11.55 5.50 13.91
CA ILE A 340 12.26 6.78 13.86
C ILE A 340 12.81 7.01 12.46
N PHE A 341 13.45 6.01 11.85
CA PHE A 341 13.99 6.09 10.50
C PHE A 341 12.91 6.45 9.47
N GLN A 342 11.77 5.75 9.47
CA GLN A 342 10.70 5.97 8.50
C GLN A 342 10.00 7.32 8.69
N GLU A 343 9.73 7.75 9.93
CA GLU A 343 9.19 9.10 10.18
C GLU A 343 10.19 10.19 9.80
N THR A 344 11.47 10.00 10.13
CA THR A 344 12.54 10.92 9.73
C THR A 344 12.63 11.02 8.21
N ARG A 345 12.67 9.88 7.51
CA ARG A 345 12.66 9.81 6.04
C ARG A 345 11.47 10.56 5.47
N ARG A 346 10.27 10.33 6.01
CA ARG A 346 9.03 10.99 5.57
C ARG A 346 9.08 12.51 5.76
N ILE A 347 9.62 13.01 6.89
CA ILE A 347 9.77 14.45 7.15
C ILE A 347 10.78 15.07 6.19
N VAL A 348 11.95 14.46 6.01
CA VAL A 348 13.01 14.98 5.13
C VAL A 348 12.55 15.01 3.67
N ILE A 349 11.80 14.00 3.23
CA ILE A 349 11.16 14.01 1.91
C ILE A 349 10.21 15.20 1.78
N ALA A 350 9.37 15.44 2.79
CA ALA A 350 8.44 16.57 2.77
C ALA A 350 9.16 17.93 2.75
N GLN A 351 10.27 18.07 3.49
CA GLN A 351 11.12 19.27 3.44
C GLN A 351 11.67 19.49 2.02
N MET A 352 12.18 18.43 1.39
CA MET A 352 12.72 18.53 0.02
C MET A 352 11.63 18.82 -1.02
N GLN A 353 10.49 18.14 -0.97
CA GLN A 353 9.34 18.43 -1.81
C GLN A 353 8.88 19.88 -1.67
N HIS A 354 8.80 20.38 -0.43
CA HIS A 354 8.44 21.76 -0.17
C HIS A 354 9.44 22.74 -0.79
N ILE A 355 10.74 22.59 -0.55
CA ILE A 355 11.77 23.47 -1.11
C ILE A 355 11.80 23.41 -2.65
N VAL A 356 11.61 22.23 -3.26
CA VAL A 356 11.58 22.08 -4.72
C VAL A 356 10.47 22.93 -5.32
N TYR A 357 9.24 22.82 -4.81
CA TYR A 357 8.09 23.52 -5.41
C TYR A 357 7.97 24.97 -4.93
N ASN A 358 8.48 25.31 -3.75
CA ASN A 358 8.42 26.66 -3.18
C ASN A 358 9.57 27.58 -3.64
N GLU A 359 10.78 27.03 -3.81
CA GLU A 359 11.98 27.82 -4.11
C GLU A 359 12.59 27.49 -5.48
N LEU A 360 12.80 26.21 -5.80
CA LEU A 360 13.52 25.83 -7.02
C LEU A 360 12.69 26.08 -8.28
N LEU A 361 11.45 25.58 -8.34
CA LEU A 361 10.61 25.68 -9.54
C LEU A 361 10.25 27.12 -9.90
N PRO A 362 9.89 28.02 -8.96
CA PRO A 362 9.61 29.42 -9.31
C PRO A 362 10.81 30.15 -9.92
N VAL A 363 12.01 29.92 -9.40
CA VAL A 363 13.24 30.46 -9.97
C VAL A 363 13.52 29.87 -11.36
N LEU A 364 13.30 28.56 -11.53
CA LEU A 364 13.59 27.85 -12.77
C LEU A 364 12.63 28.20 -13.91
N LEU A 365 11.32 28.13 -13.64
CA LEU A 365 10.25 28.22 -14.64
C LEU A 365 9.64 29.63 -14.76
N GLY A 366 9.78 30.45 -13.72
CA GLY A 366 9.10 31.74 -13.58
C GLY A 366 7.65 31.60 -13.13
N GLU A 367 7.13 32.66 -12.48
CA GLU A 367 5.79 32.68 -11.86
C GLU A 367 4.64 32.36 -12.84
N GLU A 368 4.72 32.83 -14.09
CA GLU A 368 3.69 32.59 -15.11
C GLU A 368 3.48 31.08 -15.38
N VAL A 369 4.58 30.33 -15.47
CA VAL A 369 4.54 28.88 -15.76
C VAL A 369 4.13 28.10 -14.51
N ILE A 370 4.51 28.57 -13.32
CA ILE A 370 4.04 27.99 -12.05
C ILE A 370 2.52 28.02 -11.98
N ASP A 371 1.90 29.15 -12.33
CA ASP A 371 0.44 29.30 -12.34
C ASP A 371 -0.21 28.51 -13.48
N GLU A 372 0.36 28.54 -14.69
CA GLU A 372 -0.16 27.81 -15.86
C GLU A 372 -0.30 26.30 -15.59
N PHE A 373 0.69 25.71 -14.90
CA PHE A 373 0.72 24.28 -14.62
C PHE A 373 0.16 23.90 -13.24
N GLY A 374 -0.33 24.85 -12.43
CA GLY A 374 -0.89 24.57 -11.11
C GLY A 374 0.16 24.06 -10.11
N LEU A 375 1.38 24.59 -10.18
CA LEU A 375 2.51 24.16 -9.35
C LEU A 375 2.64 24.96 -8.05
N ARG A 376 1.84 26.02 -7.88
CA ARG A 376 1.82 26.82 -6.66
C ARG A 376 1.36 25.97 -5.47
N LEU A 377 2.07 26.09 -4.36
CA LEU A 377 1.76 25.36 -3.12
C LEU A 377 0.61 25.99 -2.37
N GLU A 378 -0.08 25.18 -1.56
CA GLU A 378 -1.17 25.68 -0.71
C GLU A 378 -0.59 26.44 0.49
N SER A 379 -1.16 27.60 0.81
CA SER A 379 -0.75 28.39 1.99
C SER A 379 -1.28 27.81 3.30
N SER A 380 -2.36 27.02 3.24
CA SER A 380 -3.05 26.42 4.38
C SER A 380 -3.81 25.17 3.95
N ASP A 381 -4.25 24.34 4.91
CA ASP A 381 -5.00 23.10 4.64
C ASP A 381 -4.26 22.10 3.74
N TYR A 382 -5.01 21.14 3.17
CA TYR A 382 -4.53 20.01 2.39
C TYR A 382 -4.69 20.24 0.89
N TYR A 383 -3.77 19.71 0.09
CA TYR A 383 -3.91 19.57 -1.35
C TYR A 383 -4.89 18.43 -1.69
N ARG A 384 -5.74 18.64 -2.71
CA ARG A 384 -6.86 17.74 -3.04
C ARG A 384 -6.88 17.23 -4.48
N ASP A 385 -5.92 17.64 -5.31
CA ASP A 385 -5.90 17.27 -6.74
C ASP A 385 -4.99 16.06 -7.01
N TYR A 386 -4.76 15.20 -6.02
CA TYR A 386 -4.19 13.88 -6.26
C TYR A 386 -5.12 13.07 -7.18
N ASP A 387 -4.58 12.52 -8.26
CA ASP A 387 -5.34 11.74 -9.24
C ASP A 387 -4.64 10.40 -9.51
N VAL A 388 -5.33 9.31 -9.15
CA VAL A 388 -4.85 7.93 -9.36
C VAL A 388 -4.68 7.58 -10.85
N ASN A 389 -5.25 8.35 -11.78
CA ASN A 389 -5.13 8.11 -13.21
C ASN A 389 -3.91 8.80 -13.85
N VAL A 390 -3.15 9.59 -13.08
CA VAL A 390 -1.95 10.28 -13.56
C VAL A 390 -0.73 9.38 -13.35
N ASP A 391 0.02 9.14 -14.44
CA ASP A 391 1.31 8.44 -14.39
C ASP A 391 2.43 9.42 -13.98
N PRO A 392 3.04 9.27 -12.79
CA PRO A 392 4.13 10.11 -12.32
C PRO A 392 5.49 9.74 -12.94
N SER A 393 5.56 8.74 -13.82
CA SER A 393 6.84 8.32 -14.42
C SER A 393 7.54 9.47 -15.15
N VAL A 394 8.85 9.62 -14.94
CA VAL A 394 9.63 10.66 -15.64
C VAL A 394 9.66 10.40 -17.14
N ASP A 395 9.41 11.44 -17.93
CA ASP A 395 9.53 11.40 -19.38
C ASP A 395 10.99 11.26 -19.83
N ASN A 396 11.21 10.46 -20.86
CA ASN A 396 12.54 10.13 -21.37
C ASN A 396 13.28 11.38 -21.88
N ALA A 397 12.59 12.32 -22.52
CA ALA A 397 13.20 13.56 -23.00
C ALA A 397 13.51 14.50 -21.83
N VAL A 398 12.67 14.53 -20.78
CA VAL A 398 12.98 15.24 -19.55
C VAL A 398 14.30 14.77 -18.97
N ALA A 399 14.45 13.45 -18.75
CA ALA A 399 15.64 12.86 -18.14
C ALA A 399 16.92 13.01 -18.97
N THR A 400 16.82 13.02 -20.30
CA THR A 400 18.01 12.93 -21.18
C THR A 400 18.38 14.19 -21.92
N SER A 401 17.42 15.09 -22.15
CA SER A 401 17.62 16.26 -23.02
C SER A 401 17.19 17.57 -22.37
N VAL A 402 16.32 17.54 -21.36
CA VAL A 402 15.86 18.77 -20.68
C VAL A 402 16.64 19.00 -19.40
N LEU A 403 16.52 18.15 -18.37
CA LEU A 403 17.22 18.31 -17.08
C LEU A 403 18.74 18.54 -17.20
N PRO A 404 19.45 17.95 -18.19
CA PRO A 404 20.87 18.26 -18.43
C PRO A 404 21.19 19.74 -18.73
N PHE A 405 20.20 20.63 -18.94
CA PHE A 405 20.43 22.07 -19.10
C PHE A 405 21.24 22.64 -17.92
N ILE A 406 21.10 22.07 -16.72
CA ILE A 406 21.81 22.46 -15.50
C ILE A 406 23.34 22.43 -15.71
N TYR A 407 23.85 21.53 -16.56
CA TYR A 407 25.29 21.46 -16.85
C TYR A 407 25.83 22.69 -17.58
N SER A 408 24.99 23.48 -18.26
CA SER A 408 25.38 24.80 -18.81
C SER A 408 25.59 25.85 -17.71
N MET A 409 24.92 25.67 -16.57
CA MET A 409 25.00 26.58 -15.42
C MET A 409 26.14 26.24 -14.45
N LEU A 410 26.85 25.13 -14.66
CA LEU A 410 27.98 24.74 -13.82
C LEU A 410 29.15 25.73 -13.99
N PRO A 411 29.76 26.20 -12.89
CA PRO A 411 30.85 27.15 -12.97
C PRO A 411 32.14 26.46 -13.47
N PRO A 412 33.06 27.19 -14.13
CA PRO A 412 34.38 26.64 -14.50
C PRO A 412 35.28 26.38 -13.29
N ARG A 413 35.02 27.05 -12.17
CA ARG A 413 35.79 26.91 -10.93
C ARG A 413 34.87 27.10 -9.74
N PHE A 414 35.14 26.38 -8.66
CA PHE A 414 34.52 26.65 -7.37
C PHE A 414 35.28 27.76 -6.67
N GLU A 415 34.56 28.77 -6.22
CA GLU A 415 35.07 29.77 -5.30
C GLU A 415 34.92 29.28 -3.85
N ARG A 416 35.91 29.58 -3.02
CA ARG A 416 35.91 29.25 -1.59
C ARG A 416 35.81 30.52 -0.78
N TYR A 417 34.81 30.64 0.07
CA TYR A 417 34.59 31.84 0.88
C TYR A 417 34.73 31.53 2.36
N SER A 418 35.40 32.43 3.09
CA SER A 418 35.40 32.37 4.55
C SER A 418 34.05 32.80 5.12
N LYS A 419 33.86 32.53 6.41
CA LYS A 419 32.78 33.07 7.24
C LYS A 419 32.72 34.60 7.38
N LYS A 420 33.56 35.36 6.68
CA LYS A 420 33.45 36.83 6.63
C LYS A 420 33.15 37.30 5.21
N LEU A 421 32.63 36.39 4.36
CA LEU A 421 32.38 36.62 2.94
C LEU A 421 33.63 37.08 2.18
N LYS A 422 34.82 36.68 2.66
CA LYS A 422 36.08 36.93 1.98
C LYS A 422 36.46 35.71 1.15
N LEU A 423 36.72 35.91 -0.14
CA LEU A 423 37.28 34.91 -1.04
C LEU A 423 38.64 34.40 -0.52
N MET A 424 38.71 33.10 -0.28
CA MET A 424 39.88 32.37 0.24
C MET A 424 40.71 31.72 -0.87
N GLY A 425 40.09 31.46 -2.01
CA GLY A 425 40.74 30.90 -3.19
C GLY A 425 39.73 30.31 -4.17
N THR A 426 40.23 29.74 -5.26
CA THR A 426 39.39 29.06 -6.25
C THR A 426 39.99 27.70 -6.59
N LYS A 427 39.15 26.77 -7.06
CA LYS A 427 39.58 25.46 -7.55
C LYS A 427 38.90 25.12 -8.88
N PRO A 428 39.63 24.71 -9.93
CA PRO A 428 39.02 24.29 -11.18
C PRO A 428 38.01 23.16 -10.98
N MET A 429 36.90 23.20 -11.71
CA MET A 429 35.88 22.16 -11.67
C MET A 429 36.49 20.78 -12.00
N SER A 430 37.38 20.75 -13.01
CA SER A 430 38.12 19.56 -13.45
C SER A 430 38.89 18.84 -12.35
N ASP A 431 39.32 19.53 -11.29
CA ASP A 431 40.10 18.96 -10.19
C ASP A 431 39.23 18.36 -9.08
N THR A 432 37.95 18.71 -9.06
CA THR A 432 36.96 18.21 -8.09
C THR A 432 36.20 16.99 -8.61
N TYR A 433 36.20 16.76 -9.93
CA TYR A 433 35.47 15.64 -10.53
C TYR A 433 35.90 14.29 -9.95
N PHE A 434 34.97 13.50 -9.39
CA PHE A 434 35.32 12.22 -8.78
C PHE A 434 36.44 12.33 -7.73
N ASN A 435 36.68 13.49 -7.11
CA ASN A 435 37.77 13.69 -6.15
C ASN A 435 37.23 14.29 -4.84
N PRO A 436 36.87 13.45 -3.85
CA PRO A 436 36.28 13.91 -2.59
C PRO A 436 37.30 14.44 -1.58
N THR A 437 38.61 14.42 -1.91
CA THR A 437 39.71 14.64 -0.97
C THR A 437 39.61 15.94 -0.19
N ASP A 438 39.15 17.03 -0.82
CA ASP A 438 39.07 18.34 -0.16
C ASP A 438 38.09 18.35 1.02
N LEU A 439 36.99 17.59 0.95
CA LEU A 439 35.95 17.61 1.98
C LEU A 439 36.42 16.97 3.30
N TYR A 440 37.53 16.23 3.27
CA TYR A 440 38.19 15.74 4.48
C TYR A 440 38.97 16.83 5.23
N ASP A 441 39.24 17.99 4.60
CA ASP A 441 39.90 19.12 5.27
C ASP A 441 38.91 19.96 6.10
N ASN A 442 39.34 20.36 7.30
CA ASN A 442 38.54 21.04 8.31
C ASN A 442 37.87 22.34 7.84
N SER A 443 38.49 23.14 6.97
CA SER A 443 37.86 24.42 6.56
C SER A 443 37.17 24.35 5.19
N MET A 444 37.54 23.39 4.35
CA MET A 444 37.08 23.35 2.96
C MET A 444 35.58 23.10 2.80
N PHE A 445 34.96 22.30 3.68
CA PHE A 445 33.52 22.00 3.60
C PHE A 445 32.67 23.28 3.63
N ASP A 446 32.79 24.06 4.70
CA ASP A 446 32.06 25.32 4.86
C ASP A 446 32.52 26.37 3.84
N GLU A 447 33.81 26.38 3.46
CA GLU A 447 34.31 27.31 2.46
C GLU A 447 33.69 27.10 1.08
N TYR A 448 33.51 25.85 0.66
CA TYR A 448 32.79 25.53 -0.56
C TYR A 448 31.30 25.81 -0.43
N LEU A 449 30.67 25.47 0.71
CA LEU A 449 29.25 25.74 0.94
C LEU A 449 28.93 27.24 0.89
N MET A 450 29.76 28.08 1.53
CA MET A 450 29.71 29.54 1.41
C MET A 450 29.98 30.02 -0.01
N GLY A 451 30.86 29.32 -0.74
CA GLY A 451 31.06 29.51 -2.17
C GLY A 451 29.80 29.31 -2.98
N LEU A 452 29.09 28.19 -2.77
CA LEU A 452 27.84 27.91 -3.48
C LEU A 452 26.77 28.99 -3.23
N LEU A 453 26.72 29.54 -2.02
CA LEU A 453 25.79 30.61 -1.63
C LEU A 453 26.18 31.99 -2.20
N SER A 454 27.46 32.25 -2.43
CA SER A 454 27.97 33.60 -2.78
C SER A 454 28.33 33.74 -4.26
N GLN A 455 28.77 32.65 -4.88
CA GLN A 455 29.21 32.61 -6.27
C GLN A 455 28.00 32.56 -7.21
N ASN A 456 28.03 33.38 -8.27
CA ASN A 456 27.03 33.36 -9.32
C ASN A 456 27.12 32.05 -10.15
N ALA A 457 25.97 31.46 -10.48
CA ALA A 457 25.90 30.38 -11.46
C ALA A 457 26.22 30.91 -12.87
N ASN A 458 26.54 30.04 -13.82
CA ASN A 458 26.62 30.44 -15.23
C ASN A 458 25.22 30.62 -15.84
N ASN A 459 25.13 31.41 -16.93
CA ASN A 459 23.91 31.52 -17.71
C ASN A 459 23.50 30.16 -18.30
N PRO A 460 22.19 29.86 -18.33
CA PRO A 460 21.63 28.65 -18.96
C PRO A 460 21.56 28.80 -20.48
N ASP A 461 22.68 29.15 -21.11
CA ASP A 461 22.78 29.39 -22.55
C ASP A 461 23.45 28.21 -23.28
N LEU A 462 23.79 28.41 -24.55
CA LEU A 462 24.45 27.39 -25.35
C LEU A 462 25.87 27.09 -24.88
N ILE A 463 26.51 27.93 -24.06
CA ILE A 463 27.91 27.78 -23.71
C ILE A 463 28.07 26.87 -22.50
N VAL A 464 28.72 25.73 -22.70
CA VAL A 464 29.17 24.87 -21.60
C VAL A 464 30.66 25.04 -21.40
N THR A 465 31.10 25.16 -20.15
CA THR A 465 32.49 25.42 -19.79
C THR A 465 33.48 24.46 -20.48
N SER A 466 34.65 24.98 -20.86
CA SER A 466 35.74 24.19 -21.46
C SER A 466 36.21 23.06 -20.56
N ASP A 467 36.04 23.19 -19.23
CA ASP A 467 36.36 22.16 -18.25
C ASP A 467 35.45 20.93 -18.36
N MET A 468 34.35 21.02 -19.12
CA MET A 468 33.40 19.95 -19.39
C MET A 468 33.28 19.57 -20.86
N THR A 469 33.70 20.45 -21.78
CA THR A 469 33.67 20.20 -23.25
C THR A 469 35.04 19.89 -23.85
N ASN A 470 36.14 20.16 -23.14
CA ASN A 470 37.52 19.96 -23.60
C ASN A 470 38.45 19.46 -22.49
N SER A 471 37.90 18.90 -21.41
CA SER A 471 38.67 18.59 -20.19
C SER A 471 39.73 17.53 -20.44
N VAL A 472 40.97 17.89 -20.11
CA VAL A 472 42.12 16.99 -20.01
C VAL A 472 42.77 17.31 -18.66
N THR A 473 42.55 16.47 -17.65
CA THR A 473 43.29 16.63 -16.39
C THR A 473 44.76 16.31 -16.65
N ALA A 474 45.69 16.86 -15.85
CA ALA A 474 47.14 16.63 -16.02
C ALA A 474 47.54 15.14 -16.02
N GLU A 475 46.68 14.27 -15.49
CA GLU A 475 46.85 12.82 -15.42
C GLU A 475 46.12 12.05 -16.55
N ALA A 476 45.15 12.68 -17.23
CA ALA A 476 44.35 12.05 -18.28
C ALA A 476 45.04 12.11 -19.65
N ARG A 477 45.06 10.96 -20.34
CA ARG A 477 45.63 10.80 -21.70
C ARG A 477 44.59 10.84 -22.83
N GLU A 478 43.33 11.12 -22.51
CA GLU A 478 42.17 11.12 -23.42
C GLU A 478 41.29 12.34 -23.10
N GLY A 479 40.73 13.00 -24.12
CA GLY A 479 39.89 14.19 -23.94
C GLY A 479 38.41 13.85 -23.74
N PHE A 480 37.68 14.70 -23.01
CA PHE A 480 36.27 14.55 -22.64
C PHE A 480 35.39 15.71 -23.12
N ASP A 481 34.17 15.40 -23.57
CA ASP A 481 33.14 16.39 -23.95
C ASP A 481 31.74 15.91 -23.54
N LEU A 482 31.21 16.47 -22.45
CA LEU A 482 29.89 16.12 -21.92
C LEU A 482 28.75 16.46 -22.89
N VAL A 483 28.84 17.59 -23.60
CA VAL A 483 27.78 18.02 -24.53
C VAL A 483 27.65 17.01 -25.67
N ALA A 484 28.78 16.59 -26.24
CA ALA A 484 28.77 15.55 -27.27
C ALA A 484 28.13 14.24 -26.76
N ILE A 485 28.39 13.85 -25.51
CA ILE A 485 27.80 12.68 -24.87
C ILE A 485 26.28 12.84 -24.67
N LEU A 486 25.81 14.01 -24.21
CA LEU A 486 24.39 14.30 -24.02
C LEU A 486 23.61 14.27 -25.35
N LEU A 487 24.18 14.87 -26.40
CA LEU A 487 23.60 14.82 -27.75
C LEU A 487 23.56 13.39 -28.30
N GLN A 488 24.63 12.63 -28.12
CA GLN A 488 24.68 11.21 -28.51
C GLN A 488 23.64 10.39 -27.73
N LYS A 489 23.46 10.67 -26.43
CA LYS A 489 22.45 10.04 -25.57
C LYS A 489 21.03 10.35 -26.01
N GLY A 490 20.72 11.62 -26.35
CA GLY A 490 19.42 11.98 -26.90
C GLY A 490 19.08 11.20 -28.19
N ARG A 491 20.08 10.98 -29.06
CA ARG A 491 19.92 10.19 -30.29
C ARG A 491 19.75 8.69 -30.02
N ASP A 492 20.49 8.15 -29.06
CA ASP A 492 20.35 6.76 -28.57
C ASP A 492 18.96 6.49 -27.96
N HIS A 493 18.42 7.46 -27.22
CA HIS A 493 17.10 7.37 -26.60
C HIS A 493 15.94 7.63 -27.57
N GLY A 494 16.25 7.89 -28.85
CA GLY A 494 15.26 8.15 -29.88
C GLY A 494 14.45 9.41 -29.60
N ILE A 495 15.06 10.46 -29.03
CA ILE A 495 14.37 11.72 -28.76
C ILE A 495 14.06 12.44 -30.09
N PRO A 496 12.80 12.83 -30.34
CA PRO A 496 12.45 13.60 -31.53
C PRO A 496 13.17 14.95 -31.59
N GLY A 497 13.35 15.46 -32.81
CA GLY A 497 13.95 16.78 -33.03
C GLY A 497 13.15 17.91 -32.36
N TYR A 498 13.85 18.98 -32.00
CA TYR A 498 13.37 20.14 -31.24
C TYR A 498 12.00 20.68 -31.68
N THR A 499 11.77 20.79 -32.99
CA THR A 499 10.51 21.34 -33.53
C THR A 499 9.25 20.54 -33.16
N ILE A 500 9.37 19.24 -32.89
CA ILE A 500 8.24 18.40 -32.44
C ILE A 500 7.79 18.80 -31.04
N TRP A 501 8.74 19.10 -30.17
CA TRP A 501 8.48 19.51 -28.79
C TRP A 501 7.80 20.87 -28.72
N ARG A 502 8.21 21.83 -29.56
CA ARG A 502 7.50 23.11 -29.72
C ARG A 502 6.04 22.93 -30.13
N ARG A 503 5.77 22.03 -31.08
CA ARG A 503 4.40 21.71 -31.53
C ARG A 503 3.59 21.07 -30.41
N LEU A 504 4.18 20.13 -29.65
CA LEU A 504 3.55 19.50 -28.49
C LEU A 504 3.20 20.50 -27.39
N CYS A 505 4.05 21.51 -27.20
CA CYS A 505 3.83 22.64 -26.28
C CYS A 505 2.98 23.77 -26.89
N LYS A 506 2.48 23.63 -28.12
CA LYS A 506 1.65 24.62 -28.83
C LYS A 506 2.29 26.03 -28.89
N LEU A 507 3.61 26.09 -28.99
CA LEU A 507 4.35 27.36 -28.99
C LEU A 507 4.33 28.02 -30.36
N THR A 508 4.18 29.35 -30.38
CA THR A 508 4.29 30.18 -31.58
C THR A 508 5.65 30.89 -31.63
N PRO A 509 6.21 31.18 -32.83
CA PRO A 509 5.75 30.72 -34.15
C PRO A 509 5.96 29.21 -34.38
N ILE A 510 5.22 28.65 -35.34
CA ILE A 510 5.46 27.30 -35.84
C ILE A 510 6.72 27.34 -36.71
N ILE A 511 7.67 26.45 -36.41
CA ILE A 511 8.96 26.41 -37.09
C ILE A 511 8.92 25.37 -38.22
N ASN A 512 9.09 25.82 -39.46
CA ASN A 512 9.22 24.98 -40.65
C ASN A 512 10.55 25.19 -41.39
N ASP A 513 11.15 26.37 -41.24
CA ASP A 513 12.49 26.68 -41.76
C ASP A 513 13.36 27.39 -40.70
N PHE A 514 14.67 27.51 -40.95
CA PHE A 514 15.60 28.24 -40.07
C PHE A 514 15.24 29.72 -39.94
N VAL A 515 14.62 30.33 -40.95
CA VAL A 515 14.18 31.73 -40.89
C VAL A 515 13.13 31.97 -39.79
N ASP A 516 12.27 30.97 -39.53
CA ASP A 516 11.21 31.06 -38.52
C ASP A 516 11.76 31.15 -37.08
N LEU A 517 13.04 30.80 -36.87
CA LEU A 517 13.70 30.89 -35.57
C LEU A 517 14.05 32.33 -35.16
N ALA A 518 13.99 33.30 -36.09
CA ALA A 518 14.52 34.64 -35.90
C ALA A 518 13.89 35.43 -34.72
N THR A 519 12.66 35.11 -34.34
CA THR A 519 11.96 35.79 -33.23
C THR A 519 12.21 35.15 -31.87
N ILE A 520 12.86 33.98 -31.83
CA ILE A 520 13.04 33.19 -30.60
C ILE A 520 14.50 32.81 -30.32
N MET A 521 15.40 32.98 -31.30
CA MET A 521 16.83 32.68 -31.19
C MET A 521 17.68 33.81 -31.78
N ASN A 522 18.91 33.94 -31.31
CA ASN A 522 19.86 34.92 -31.84
C ASN A 522 20.28 34.58 -33.29
N THR A 523 20.36 35.60 -34.16
CA THR A 523 20.67 35.42 -35.59
C THR A 523 22.01 34.71 -35.84
N THR A 524 23.02 34.95 -35.00
CA THR A 524 24.32 34.26 -35.09
C THR A 524 24.17 32.76 -34.82
N THR A 525 23.36 32.37 -33.85
CA THR A 525 23.05 30.98 -33.53
C THR A 525 22.33 30.31 -34.70
N ILE A 526 21.33 30.97 -35.29
CA ILE A 526 20.58 30.45 -36.44
C ILE A 526 21.52 30.15 -37.62
N LYS A 527 22.45 31.06 -37.93
CA LYS A 527 23.45 30.85 -38.99
C LYS A 527 24.34 29.64 -38.72
N LYS A 528 24.76 29.43 -37.47
CA LYS A 528 25.56 28.25 -37.09
C LYS A 528 24.74 26.96 -37.21
N LEU A 529 23.50 26.97 -36.74
CA LEU A 529 22.59 25.81 -36.85
C LEU A 529 22.31 25.45 -38.31
N ALA A 530 22.02 26.42 -39.17
CA ALA A 530 21.78 26.22 -40.60
C ALA A 530 23.02 25.72 -41.36
N LYS A 531 24.22 26.00 -40.86
CA LYS A 531 25.47 25.46 -41.42
C LYS A 531 25.69 23.99 -41.03
N LEU A 532 25.22 23.57 -39.86
CA LEU A 532 25.43 22.22 -39.33
C LEU A 532 24.32 21.26 -39.75
N TYR A 533 23.05 21.63 -39.53
CA TYR A 533 21.90 20.79 -39.80
C TYR A 533 21.32 21.11 -41.18
N LYS A 534 21.00 20.07 -41.96
CA LYS A 534 20.38 20.23 -43.29
C LYS A 534 18.94 20.77 -43.21
N SER A 535 18.22 20.42 -42.15
CA SER A 535 16.86 20.91 -41.88
C SER A 535 16.72 21.37 -40.43
N VAL A 536 15.86 22.36 -40.20
CA VAL A 536 15.49 22.82 -38.86
C VAL A 536 14.86 21.72 -38.00
N HIS A 537 14.24 20.72 -38.63
CA HIS A 537 13.64 19.57 -37.94
C HIS A 537 14.68 18.58 -37.40
N ASP A 538 15.94 18.68 -37.85
CA ASP A 538 17.03 17.81 -37.42
C ASP A 538 17.70 18.26 -36.12
N ILE A 539 17.46 19.52 -35.68
CA ILE A 539 18.04 20.08 -34.45
C ILE A 539 17.70 19.20 -33.24
N ASP A 540 18.72 18.76 -32.51
CA ASP A 540 18.56 17.96 -31.29
C ASP A 540 17.91 18.80 -30.17
N LEU A 541 17.01 18.20 -29.37
CA LEU A 541 16.20 18.92 -28.37
C LEU A 541 17.05 19.73 -27.39
N PHE A 542 18.14 19.16 -26.87
CA PHE A 542 19.04 19.85 -25.94
C PHE A 542 19.58 21.16 -26.54
N THR A 543 20.14 21.09 -27.76
CA THR A 543 20.68 22.27 -28.46
C THR A 543 19.58 23.28 -28.81
N GLY A 544 18.43 22.80 -29.28
CA GLY A 544 17.32 23.68 -29.65
C GLY A 544 16.72 24.41 -28.45
N GLY A 545 16.55 23.73 -27.31
CA GLY A 545 15.98 24.31 -26.11
C GLY A 545 16.89 25.35 -25.45
N LEU A 546 18.21 25.09 -25.36
CA LEU A 546 19.20 26.07 -24.87
C LEU A 546 19.39 27.27 -25.81
N ALA A 547 19.09 27.10 -27.10
CA ALA A 547 19.20 28.20 -28.07
C ALA A 547 18.05 29.22 -27.96
N GLU A 548 16.93 28.86 -27.30
CA GLU A 548 15.80 29.76 -27.10
C GLU A 548 16.17 30.91 -26.16
N GLN A 549 15.64 32.10 -26.46
CA GLN A 549 15.67 33.22 -25.51
C GLN A 549 14.83 32.88 -24.27
N THR A 550 15.41 33.10 -23.08
CA THR A 550 14.75 32.86 -21.81
C THR A 550 13.63 33.87 -21.56
N ARG A 551 12.58 33.44 -20.84
CA ARG A 551 11.52 34.36 -20.40
C ARG A 551 12.01 35.24 -19.25
N LYS A 552 11.41 36.42 -19.09
CA LYS A 552 11.70 37.28 -17.94
C LYS A 552 11.30 36.56 -16.65
N GLY A 553 12.20 36.50 -15.68
CA GLY A 553 11.97 35.84 -14.40
C GLY A 553 12.09 34.31 -14.43
N ALA A 554 12.58 33.73 -15.54
CA ALA A 554 12.82 32.29 -15.66
C ALA A 554 14.26 32.02 -16.12
N VAL A 555 14.76 30.84 -15.79
CA VAL A 555 16.11 30.37 -16.19
C VAL A 555 16.04 29.66 -17.55
N VAL A 556 14.93 29.01 -17.89
CA VAL A 556 14.83 28.23 -19.14
C VAL A 556 13.97 28.89 -20.22
N GLY A 557 14.21 28.52 -21.48
CA GLY A 557 13.39 28.91 -22.62
C GLY A 557 11.98 28.28 -22.61
N PRO A 558 11.02 28.82 -23.38
CA PRO A 558 9.62 28.35 -23.41
C PRO A 558 9.42 26.85 -23.60
N THR A 559 10.23 26.18 -24.43
CA THR A 559 10.09 24.74 -24.68
C THR A 559 10.46 23.93 -23.44
N PHE A 560 11.61 24.22 -22.82
CA PHE A 560 12.02 23.55 -21.59
C PHE A 560 11.07 23.87 -20.43
N ALA A 561 10.61 25.12 -20.31
CA ALA A 561 9.63 25.51 -19.30
C ALA A 561 8.33 24.70 -19.38
N CYS A 562 7.78 24.53 -20.59
CA CYS A 562 6.58 23.71 -20.82
C CYS A 562 6.79 22.23 -20.45
N ILE A 563 7.92 21.64 -20.86
CA ILE A 563 8.20 20.22 -20.63
C ILE A 563 8.44 19.95 -19.14
N LEU A 564 9.21 20.81 -18.46
CA LEU A 564 9.46 20.72 -17.01
C LEU A 564 8.19 20.98 -16.21
N GLY A 565 7.43 22.03 -16.54
CA GLY A 565 6.16 22.34 -15.87
C GLY A 565 5.17 21.18 -15.95
N ARG A 566 5.08 20.53 -17.11
CA ARG A 566 4.27 19.31 -17.28
C ARG A 566 4.78 18.15 -16.43
N GLN A 567 6.09 17.88 -16.42
CA GLN A 567 6.65 16.78 -15.63
C GLN A 567 6.41 16.98 -14.14
N PHE A 568 6.76 18.14 -13.58
CA PHE A 568 6.57 18.40 -12.15
C PHE A 568 5.10 18.42 -11.76
N ARG A 569 4.19 18.81 -12.65
CA ARG A 569 2.75 18.64 -12.41
C ARG A 569 2.38 17.17 -12.21
N PHE A 570 2.87 16.27 -13.06
CA PHE A 570 2.60 14.82 -12.92
C PHE A 570 3.28 14.22 -11.69
N LEU A 571 4.49 14.67 -11.34
CA LEU A 571 5.17 14.26 -10.11
C LEU A 571 4.42 14.66 -8.84
N ARG A 572 3.69 15.78 -8.84
CA ARG A 572 2.83 16.19 -7.73
C ARG A 572 1.48 15.46 -7.75
N GLN A 573 0.76 15.51 -8.87
CA GLN A 573 -0.61 14.99 -9.00
C GLN A 573 -0.69 13.46 -8.92
N GLY A 574 0.33 12.74 -9.44
CA GLY A 574 0.38 11.28 -9.43
C GLY A 574 1.04 10.67 -8.19
N ASP A 575 1.50 11.48 -7.23
CA ASP A 575 2.15 11.01 -6.01
C ASP A 575 1.18 10.94 -4.83
N ARG A 576 0.75 9.74 -4.46
CA ARG A 576 -0.15 9.49 -3.32
C ARG A 576 0.41 10.05 -2.01
N PHE A 577 1.73 10.04 -1.87
CA PHE A 577 2.43 10.46 -0.66
C PHE A 577 2.91 11.91 -0.72
N TRP A 578 2.48 12.70 -1.72
CA TRP A 578 2.73 14.14 -1.78
C TRP A 578 2.40 14.78 -0.42
N TYR A 579 3.34 15.57 0.13
CA TYR A 579 3.28 15.90 1.56
C TYR A 579 2.00 16.64 1.97
N GLU A 580 1.36 17.40 1.08
CA GLU A 580 0.11 18.14 1.38
C GLU A 580 -1.16 17.31 1.23
N ASN A 581 -1.09 16.07 0.76
CA ASN A 581 -2.28 15.25 0.52
C ASN A 581 -3.04 14.90 1.82
N ASP A 582 -4.37 14.83 1.71
CA ASP A 582 -5.24 14.24 2.73
C ASP A 582 -5.64 12.79 2.36
N VAL A 583 -4.63 11.92 2.21
CA VAL A 583 -4.82 10.49 1.95
C VAL A 583 -4.31 9.66 3.15
N PRO A 584 -5.19 9.26 4.09
CA PRO A 584 -4.81 8.40 5.21
C PRO A 584 -4.38 6.99 4.76
N PRO A 585 -3.44 6.33 5.47
CA PRO A 585 -2.74 6.78 6.67
C PRO A 585 -1.50 7.66 6.39
N SER A 586 -1.25 8.02 5.14
CA SER A 586 -0.07 8.79 4.71
C SER A 586 -0.15 10.31 4.92
N SER A 587 -1.31 10.88 5.27
CA SER A 587 -1.47 12.32 5.53
C SER A 587 -0.64 12.81 6.73
N PHE A 588 -0.05 13.99 6.64
CA PHE A 588 0.44 14.72 7.81
C PHE A 588 -0.73 15.38 8.55
N SER A 589 -0.58 15.68 9.84
CA SER A 589 -1.57 16.53 10.53
C SER A 589 -1.45 17.98 10.05
N LYS A 590 -2.48 18.80 10.26
CA LYS A 590 -2.44 20.22 9.86
C LYS A 590 -1.34 21.00 10.58
N GLU A 591 -1.10 20.66 11.85
CA GLU A 591 -0.02 21.24 12.65
C GLU A 591 1.35 20.85 12.08
N GLN A 592 1.52 19.58 11.69
CA GLN A 592 2.73 19.09 11.03
C GLN A 592 2.97 19.80 9.69
N LEU A 593 1.94 19.96 8.86
CA LEU A 593 2.03 20.71 7.60
C LEU A 593 2.43 22.18 7.82
N SER A 594 1.87 22.82 8.84
CA SER A 594 2.22 24.20 9.18
C SER A 594 3.69 24.36 9.56
N GLU A 595 4.31 23.33 10.13
CA GLU A 595 5.75 23.35 10.42
C GLU A 595 6.60 23.07 9.18
N ILE A 596 6.21 22.11 8.33
CA ILE A 596 6.92 21.82 7.07
C ILE A 596 6.95 23.05 6.15
N ARG A 597 5.86 23.82 6.07
CA ARG A 597 5.74 25.04 5.26
C ARG A 597 6.68 26.19 5.67
N LYS A 598 7.35 26.10 6.81
CA LYS A 598 8.36 27.09 7.25
C LYS A 598 9.76 26.76 6.76
N VAL A 599 9.99 25.53 6.32
CA VAL A 599 11.33 25.04 5.98
C VAL A 599 11.80 25.68 4.67
N SER A 600 13.04 26.15 4.67
CA SER A 600 13.70 26.70 3.49
C SER A 600 15.09 26.10 3.29
N LEU A 601 15.65 26.22 2.09
CA LEU A 601 17.03 25.77 1.85
C LEU A 601 18.03 26.48 2.79
N ALA A 602 17.77 27.75 3.12
CA ALA A 602 18.53 28.52 4.10
C ALA A 602 18.55 27.83 5.48
N THR A 603 17.39 27.36 5.97
CA THR A 603 17.31 26.63 7.26
C THR A 603 18.05 25.29 7.21
N ILE A 604 18.00 24.56 6.09
CA ILE A 604 18.74 23.31 5.92
C ILE A 604 20.25 23.56 5.98
N VAL A 605 20.74 24.60 5.31
CA VAL A 605 22.15 24.97 5.31
C VAL A 605 22.61 25.40 6.72
N CYS A 606 21.85 26.27 7.39
CA CYS A 606 22.16 26.71 8.76
C CYS A 606 22.26 25.54 9.75
N ASN A 607 21.37 24.56 9.65
CA ASN A 607 21.32 23.45 10.59
C ASN A 607 22.39 22.37 10.35
N ASN A 608 22.99 22.33 9.16
CA ASN A 608 23.79 21.19 8.71
C ASN A 608 25.19 21.56 8.19
N GLY A 609 25.57 22.84 8.13
CA GLY A 609 26.97 23.24 7.98
C GLY A 609 27.80 22.96 9.24
N ASP A 610 29.12 22.92 9.14
CA ASP A 610 29.96 22.64 10.31
C ASP A 610 29.99 23.84 11.28
N GLU A 611 30.12 25.05 10.74
CA GLU A 611 30.18 26.27 11.53
C GLU A 611 29.54 27.48 10.80
N MET A 612 28.30 27.31 10.34
CA MET A 612 27.52 28.33 9.62
C MET A 612 26.80 29.30 10.56
N ASP A 613 27.14 30.60 10.48
CA ASP A 613 26.56 31.64 11.35
C ASP A 613 25.48 32.48 10.65
N PHE A 614 25.53 32.58 9.32
CA PHE A 614 24.62 33.42 8.53
C PHE A 614 24.40 32.85 7.12
N VAL A 615 23.23 33.14 6.56
CA VAL A 615 22.80 32.73 5.21
C VAL A 615 21.77 33.75 4.70
N GLN A 616 21.65 33.92 3.38
CA GLN A 616 20.57 34.69 2.78
C GLN A 616 19.25 33.88 2.74
N PRO A 617 18.07 34.50 2.97
CA PRO A 617 16.79 33.80 2.97
C PRO A 617 16.49 33.02 1.67
N LEU A 618 16.73 33.63 0.51
CA LEU A 618 16.57 33.00 -0.80
C LEU A 618 17.95 32.52 -1.26
N SER A 619 18.35 31.32 -0.82
CA SER A 619 19.70 30.79 -1.06
C SER A 619 20.04 30.62 -2.54
N MET A 620 19.04 30.39 -3.40
CA MET A 620 19.18 30.21 -4.86
C MET A 620 19.31 31.52 -5.65
N VAL A 621 19.11 32.66 -4.99
CA VAL A 621 19.17 34.01 -5.59
C VAL A 621 20.37 34.74 -5.00
N VAL A 622 21.07 35.52 -5.83
CA VAL A 622 22.22 36.33 -5.39
C VAL A 622 21.76 37.32 -4.32
N SER A 623 22.57 37.50 -3.28
CA SER A 623 22.24 38.39 -2.17
C SER A 623 22.20 39.86 -2.62
N ASP A 624 21.28 40.63 -2.07
CA ASP A 624 21.22 42.08 -2.22
C ASP A 624 21.09 42.77 -0.86
N ALA A 625 21.34 44.08 -0.79
CA ALA A 625 21.38 44.81 0.47
C ALA A 625 20.01 45.01 1.15
N TYR A 626 18.90 44.70 0.47
CA TYR A 626 17.55 45.05 0.90
C TYR A 626 16.63 43.83 1.09
N LEU A 627 16.47 42.98 0.07
CA LEU A 627 15.46 41.91 0.05
C LEU A 627 16.03 40.52 0.37
N ASN A 628 17.29 40.25 -0.02
CA ASN A 628 17.96 38.96 0.17
C ASN A 628 19.34 39.10 0.84
N ALA A 629 19.45 39.95 1.85
CA ALA A 629 20.70 40.13 2.59
C ALA A 629 21.02 38.90 3.46
N PHE A 630 22.31 38.65 3.72
CA PHE A 630 22.73 37.63 4.69
C PHE A 630 22.20 37.96 6.09
N GLN A 631 21.58 36.98 6.73
CA GLN A 631 21.03 37.10 8.09
C GLN A 631 21.60 36.00 8.99
N TYR A 632 21.62 36.25 10.30
CA TYR A 632 22.04 35.26 11.26
C TYR A 632 21.11 34.04 11.26
N CYS A 633 21.68 32.84 11.37
CA CYS A 633 20.92 31.59 11.41
C CYS A 633 19.85 31.55 12.52
N SER A 634 20.05 32.31 13.61
CA SER A 634 19.08 32.47 14.70
C SER A 634 17.79 33.20 14.32
N ASN A 635 17.76 33.92 13.19
CA ASN A 635 16.59 34.66 12.74
C ASN A 635 15.59 33.79 11.97
N PHE A 636 15.98 32.58 11.56
CA PHE A 636 15.12 31.66 10.84
C PHE A 636 14.39 30.75 11.83
N ASP A 637 13.08 30.61 11.64
CA ASP A 637 12.28 29.66 12.39
C ASP A 637 12.65 28.22 11.99
N ASN A 638 13.00 27.41 12.97
CA ASN A 638 13.30 26.00 12.75
C ASN A 638 12.03 25.15 12.83
N LEU A 639 12.03 24.03 12.10
CA LEU A 639 10.97 23.03 12.16
C LEU A 639 10.72 22.56 13.61
N ASP A 640 9.53 22.85 14.16
CA ASP A 640 9.15 22.42 15.50
C ASP A 640 8.74 20.93 15.51
N LEU A 641 9.72 20.05 15.73
CA LEU A 641 9.50 18.61 15.82
C LEU A 641 8.66 18.17 17.02
N THR A 642 8.30 19.07 17.95
CA THR A 642 7.37 18.71 19.03
C THR A 642 5.98 18.33 18.51
N LYS A 643 5.59 18.75 17.29
CA LYS A 643 4.36 18.30 16.62
C LYS A 643 4.39 16.83 16.17
N TRP A 644 5.56 16.18 16.24
CA TRP A 644 5.76 14.75 16.03
C TRP A 644 5.97 13.98 17.34
N LYS A 645 5.79 14.64 18.50
CA LYS A 645 5.77 13.94 19.77
C LYS A 645 4.54 13.05 19.83
N ASN A 646 4.76 11.75 19.89
CA ASN A 646 3.74 10.75 20.15
C ASN A 646 3.75 10.48 21.64
N ASP A 647 2.65 10.74 22.35
CA ASP A 647 2.63 10.44 23.77
C ASP A 647 2.58 8.92 24.04
N SER A 648 2.34 8.06 23.04
CA SER A 648 2.13 6.61 23.24
C SER A 648 3.33 5.71 22.88
N PRO A 649 4.02 5.10 23.87
CA PRO A 649 5.09 4.14 23.69
C PRO A 649 4.83 2.87 22.87
N LYS A 650 5.26 2.76 21.60
CA LYS A 650 5.35 1.44 20.95
C LYS A 650 6.43 0.58 21.62
N LEU A 651 6.08 -0.24 22.60
CA LEU A 651 7.05 -1.08 23.32
C LEU A 651 7.78 -2.05 22.37
N LYS A 652 9.12 -2.07 22.41
CA LYS A 652 9.93 -3.12 21.77
C LYS A 652 9.98 -4.38 22.64
N PHE A 653 9.77 -5.53 22.01
CA PHE A 653 9.92 -6.85 22.63
C PHE A 653 11.22 -7.50 22.13
N SER A 654 12.01 -8.11 23.02
CA SER A 654 13.20 -8.86 22.57
C SER A 654 12.80 -10.14 21.84
N SER A 655 13.54 -10.51 20.79
CA SER A 655 13.33 -11.76 20.07
C SER A 655 13.40 -13.00 20.99
N SER A 656 14.23 -12.94 22.04
CA SER A 656 14.29 -13.95 23.10
C SER A 656 12.99 -14.08 23.88
N LEU A 657 12.36 -12.95 24.25
CA LEU A 657 11.09 -12.91 24.97
C LEU A 657 9.95 -13.42 24.07
N ILE A 658 9.94 -13.07 22.79
CA ILE A 658 8.95 -13.56 21.82
C ILE A 658 9.06 -15.10 21.70
N LYS A 659 10.27 -15.63 21.48
CA LYS A 659 10.49 -17.10 21.40
C LYS A 659 10.13 -17.83 22.70
N GLU A 660 10.46 -17.26 23.86
CA GLU A 660 10.09 -17.82 25.15
C GLU A 660 8.57 -17.85 25.36
N THR A 661 7.89 -16.74 25.04
CA THR A 661 6.43 -16.63 25.19
C THR A 661 5.68 -17.55 24.23
N ILE A 662 6.16 -17.76 23.01
CA ILE A 662 5.63 -18.78 22.08
C ILE A 662 5.73 -20.18 22.69
N LYS A 663 6.93 -20.60 23.15
CA LYS A 663 7.12 -21.93 23.77
C LYS A 663 6.23 -22.12 24.99
N ARG A 664 6.10 -21.09 25.82
CA ARG A 664 5.24 -21.11 27.01
C ARG A 664 3.76 -21.23 26.64
N ALA A 665 3.32 -20.51 25.61
CA ALA A 665 1.94 -20.57 25.12
C ALA A 665 1.61 -21.96 24.56
N GLN A 666 2.52 -22.58 23.78
CA GLN A 666 2.36 -23.94 23.28
C GLN A 666 2.19 -24.94 24.42
N ARG A 667 3.07 -24.91 25.42
CA ARG A 667 2.96 -25.78 26.60
C ARG A 667 1.66 -25.55 27.39
N GLN A 668 1.21 -24.30 27.50
CA GLN A 668 -0.07 -24.00 28.15
C GLN A 668 -1.26 -24.53 27.36
N ALA A 669 -1.23 -24.44 26.03
CA ALA A 669 -2.27 -25.00 25.17
C ALA A 669 -2.34 -26.54 25.31
N GLU A 670 -1.20 -27.23 25.34
CA GLU A 670 -1.11 -28.68 25.58
C GLU A 670 -1.72 -29.07 26.93
N LEU A 671 -1.37 -28.35 28.01
CA LEU A 671 -1.93 -28.60 29.35
C LEU A 671 -3.44 -28.33 29.41
N LEU A 672 -3.92 -27.31 28.70
CA LEU A 672 -5.36 -27.04 28.61
C LEU A 672 -6.08 -28.17 27.87
N GLU A 673 -5.50 -28.71 26.79
CA GLU A 673 -6.06 -29.86 26.08
C GLU A 673 -6.08 -31.12 26.95
N GLU A 674 -5.01 -31.39 27.71
CA GLU A 674 -4.96 -32.51 28.66
C GLU A 674 -6.03 -32.36 29.76
N PHE A 675 -6.19 -31.15 30.31
CA PHE A 675 -7.25 -30.84 31.26
C PHE A 675 -8.64 -31.10 30.68
N LYS A 676 -8.91 -30.60 29.47
CA LYS A 676 -10.20 -30.81 28.78
C LYS A 676 -10.47 -32.29 28.55
N ARG A 677 -9.49 -33.06 28.09
CA ARG A 677 -9.59 -34.52 27.89
C ARG A 677 -9.85 -35.26 29.19
N THR A 678 -9.18 -34.87 30.28
CA THR A 678 -9.37 -35.49 31.60
C THR A 678 -10.76 -35.21 32.15
N ALA A 679 -11.23 -33.96 32.08
CA ALA A 679 -12.58 -33.58 32.48
C ALA A 679 -13.64 -34.34 31.68
N PHE A 680 -13.44 -34.46 30.36
CA PHE A 680 -14.32 -35.20 29.46
C PHE A 680 -14.36 -36.71 29.76
N SER A 681 -13.20 -37.36 29.92
CA SER A 681 -13.11 -38.80 30.25
C SER A 681 -13.79 -39.14 31.58
N ASN A 682 -13.72 -38.23 32.56
CA ASN A 682 -14.42 -38.37 33.83
C ASN A 682 -15.91 -37.98 33.77
N ARG A 683 -16.45 -37.65 32.59
CA ARG A 683 -17.81 -37.15 32.34
C ARG A 683 -18.17 -35.93 33.20
N VAL A 684 -17.19 -35.12 33.56
CA VAL A 684 -17.39 -33.92 34.38
C VAL A 684 -17.89 -32.79 33.49
N GLY A 685 -19.09 -32.28 33.79
CA GLY A 685 -19.64 -31.11 33.12
C GLY A 685 -20.00 -31.34 31.65
N VAL A 686 -20.47 -32.54 31.29
CA VAL A 686 -21.06 -32.83 29.97
C VAL A 686 -22.57 -32.84 30.09
N ALA A 687 -23.26 -32.01 29.31
CA ALA A 687 -24.71 -31.93 29.28
C ALA A 687 -25.32 -32.89 28.24
N SER A 688 -26.52 -33.40 28.52
CA SER A 688 -27.31 -34.12 27.52
C SER A 688 -27.81 -33.17 26.43
N ALA A 689 -27.82 -33.60 25.18
CA ALA A 689 -28.36 -32.81 24.07
C ALA A 689 -29.86 -32.48 24.22
N GLN A 690 -30.60 -33.32 24.95
CA GLN A 690 -32.03 -33.10 25.23
C GLN A 690 -32.28 -32.13 26.40
N SER A 691 -31.22 -31.73 27.11
CA SER A 691 -31.31 -30.77 28.22
C SER A 691 -31.50 -29.32 27.74
N PRO A 692 -31.84 -28.37 28.64
CA PRO A 692 -31.83 -26.95 28.32
C PRO A 692 -30.47 -26.46 27.79
N GLN A 693 -29.36 -27.00 28.30
CA GLN A 693 -28.00 -26.69 27.82
C GLN A 693 -27.80 -27.17 26.38
N GLY A 694 -28.32 -28.36 26.05
CA GLY A 694 -28.27 -28.85 24.68
C GLY A 694 -29.10 -28.01 23.70
N THR A 695 -30.23 -27.49 24.16
CA THR A 695 -31.02 -26.51 23.37
C THR A 695 -30.24 -25.23 23.13
N HIS A 696 -29.57 -24.70 24.17
CA HIS A 696 -28.75 -23.50 24.04
C HIS A 696 -27.55 -23.70 23.10
N SER A 697 -26.90 -24.88 23.18
CA SER A 697 -25.82 -25.26 22.26
C SER A 697 -26.31 -25.36 20.81
N GLY A 698 -27.52 -25.88 20.58
CA GLY A 698 -28.15 -25.91 19.26
C GLY A 698 -28.27 -24.54 18.58
N PHE A 699 -28.46 -23.46 19.34
CA PHE A 699 -28.52 -22.11 18.78
C PHE A 699 -27.17 -21.54 18.36
N LEU A 700 -26.06 -22.09 18.85
CA LEU A 700 -24.73 -21.47 18.75
C LEU A 700 -23.65 -22.46 18.30
N ARG A 701 -24.05 -23.57 17.68
CA ARG A 701 -23.15 -24.65 17.29
C ARG A 701 -22.10 -24.17 16.26
N PRO A 702 -20.81 -24.45 16.49
CA PRO A 702 -19.74 -24.05 15.58
C PRO A 702 -19.64 -24.96 14.35
N LYS A 703 -19.30 -24.37 13.20
CA LYS A 703 -18.77 -25.09 12.03
C LYS A 703 -17.33 -25.58 12.30
N LEU A 704 -16.86 -26.56 11.52
CA LEU A 704 -15.51 -27.12 11.69
C LEU A 704 -14.42 -26.05 11.51
N GLN A 705 -14.55 -25.21 10.48
CA GLN A 705 -13.62 -24.13 10.16
C GLN A 705 -13.50 -23.13 11.33
N ALA A 706 -14.63 -22.81 11.98
CA ALA A 706 -14.65 -21.93 13.14
C ALA A 706 -13.86 -22.52 14.33
N LYS A 707 -13.93 -23.85 14.54
CA LYS A 707 -13.15 -24.55 15.57
C LYS A 707 -11.65 -24.52 15.27
N GLU A 708 -11.27 -24.71 14.00
CA GLU A 708 -9.88 -24.64 13.55
C GLU A 708 -9.27 -23.26 13.79
N ILE A 709 -9.99 -22.20 13.41
CA ILE A 709 -9.58 -20.80 13.69
C ILE A 709 -9.43 -20.59 15.19
N ASN A 710 -10.39 -21.03 16.00
CA ASN A 710 -10.33 -20.89 17.45
C ASN A 710 -9.09 -21.55 18.08
N ASN A 711 -8.67 -22.70 17.59
CA ASN A 711 -7.48 -23.39 18.09
C ASN A 711 -6.20 -22.58 17.82
N GLN A 712 -6.09 -21.96 16.65
CA GLN A 712 -4.98 -21.06 16.33
C GLN A 712 -5.06 -19.77 17.16
N SER A 713 -6.25 -19.18 17.26
CA SER A 713 -6.51 -17.96 18.03
C SER A 713 -6.24 -18.12 19.53
N LEU A 714 -6.47 -19.31 20.11
CA LEU A 714 -6.13 -19.61 21.50
C LEU A 714 -4.62 -19.44 21.77
N ILE A 715 -3.77 -19.90 20.85
CA ILE A 715 -2.32 -19.74 20.99
C ILE A 715 -1.96 -18.25 20.96
N LEU A 716 -2.54 -17.46 20.05
CA LEU A 716 -2.32 -16.02 19.99
C LEU A 716 -2.77 -15.28 21.26
N GLU A 717 -3.91 -15.69 21.84
CA GLU A 717 -4.43 -15.15 23.11
C GLU A 717 -3.46 -15.46 24.27
N LEU A 718 -2.93 -16.69 24.33
CA LEU A 718 -1.95 -17.11 25.34
C LEU A 718 -0.62 -16.38 25.19
N ILE A 719 -0.13 -16.17 23.95
CA ILE A 719 1.09 -15.38 23.69
C ILE A 719 0.89 -13.95 24.19
N SER A 720 -0.21 -13.31 23.79
CA SER A 720 -0.53 -11.93 24.18
C SER A 720 -0.62 -11.78 25.71
N ASN A 721 -1.29 -12.72 26.38
CA ASN A 721 -1.37 -12.79 27.84
C ASN A 721 -0.01 -12.98 28.51
N ASN A 722 0.82 -13.89 28.00
CA ASN A 722 2.15 -14.14 28.56
C ASN A 722 3.07 -12.93 28.38
N MET A 723 3.01 -12.24 27.24
CA MET A 723 3.77 -11.03 26.97
C MET A 723 3.42 -9.92 27.99
N ILE A 724 2.13 -9.62 28.18
CA ILE A 724 1.69 -8.64 29.18
C ILE A 724 2.13 -9.05 30.59
N ARG A 725 1.91 -10.31 30.99
CA ARG A 725 2.25 -10.78 32.35
C ARG A 725 3.75 -10.71 32.63
N SER A 726 4.58 -11.07 31.65
CA SER A 726 6.04 -10.97 31.78
C SER A 726 6.51 -9.54 31.97
N LEU A 727 5.84 -8.58 31.32
CA LEU A 727 6.13 -7.15 31.49
C LEU A 727 5.61 -6.60 32.82
N ILE A 728 4.37 -6.93 33.21
CA ILE A 728 3.82 -6.55 34.53
C ILE A 728 4.71 -7.06 35.67
N ARG A 729 5.27 -8.27 35.55
CA ARG A 729 6.19 -8.82 36.55
C ARG A 729 7.52 -8.07 36.63
N LYS A 730 8.08 -7.60 35.51
CA LYS A 730 9.30 -6.77 35.50
C LYS A 730 9.07 -5.38 36.08
N ASN A 731 7.86 -4.85 35.94
CA ASN A 731 7.54 -3.47 36.31
C ASN A 731 7.04 -3.30 37.74
N LYS A 732 6.76 -4.38 38.48
CA LYS A 732 6.32 -4.35 39.90
C LYS A 732 7.33 -3.73 40.89
N ASP A 733 8.53 -3.37 40.44
CA ASP A 733 9.55 -2.70 41.25
C ASP A 733 9.44 -1.14 41.26
N ARG A 734 8.38 -0.54 40.67
CA ARG A 734 8.17 0.94 40.64
C ARG A 734 6.75 1.38 41.04
N GLU A 735 6.58 1.92 42.25
CA GLU A 735 5.29 2.33 42.84
C GLU A 735 4.51 3.46 42.10
N SER A 736 3.86 3.22 40.96
CA SER A 736 2.72 4.08 40.56
C SER A 736 1.67 3.41 39.66
N GLU A 737 0.43 3.29 40.15
CA GLU A 737 -0.70 2.66 39.43
C GLU A 737 -1.14 3.40 38.16
N LYS A 738 -0.92 4.71 38.06
CA LYS A 738 -1.36 5.52 36.90
C LYS A 738 -0.42 5.41 35.70
N LEU A 739 0.89 5.21 35.91
CA LEU A 739 1.87 5.02 34.83
C LEU A 739 1.70 3.66 34.14
N TYR A 740 1.31 2.62 34.89
CA TYR A 740 1.09 1.28 34.35
C TYR A 740 -0.12 1.18 33.40
N ALA A 741 -1.18 1.93 33.65
CA ALA A 741 -2.36 1.91 32.78
C ALA A 741 -2.03 2.44 31.36
N PHE A 742 -1.17 3.46 31.30
CA PHE A 742 -0.68 4.07 30.07
C PHE A 742 0.28 3.16 29.29
N GLU A 743 1.22 2.50 29.97
CA GLU A 743 2.12 1.52 29.36
C GLU A 743 1.36 0.32 28.77
N VAL A 744 0.37 -0.22 29.47
CA VAL A 744 -0.40 -1.39 28.99
C VAL A 744 -1.21 -1.06 27.73
N GLU A 745 -1.81 0.12 27.65
CA GLU A 745 -2.56 0.56 26.46
C GLU A 745 -1.65 0.70 25.23
N SER A 746 -0.44 1.21 25.46
CA SER A 746 0.55 1.36 24.41
C SER A 746 1.17 0.03 23.94
N ILE A 747 1.29 -0.95 24.85
CA ILE A 747 1.61 -2.35 24.50
C ILE A 747 0.51 -2.95 23.61
N MET A 748 -0.76 -2.73 23.96
CA MET A 748 -1.89 -3.26 23.19
C MET A 748 -1.94 -2.73 21.76
N GLN A 749 -1.52 -1.49 21.53
CA GLN A 749 -1.39 -0.93 20.18
C GLN A 749 -0.21 -1.53 19.41
N SER A 750 0.79 -2.08 20.09
CA SER A 750 2.01 -2.63 19.47
C SER A 750 1.89 -4.09 19.10
N LEU A 751 1.16 -4.89 19.89
CA LEU A 751 1.04 -6.34 19.70
C LEU A 751 0.61 -6.76 18.28
N PRO A 752 -0.42 -6.15 17.64
CA PRO A 752 -0.89 -6.58 16.32
C PRO A 752 0.14 -6.43 15.20
N HIS A 753 1.22 -5.67 15.43
CA HIS A 753 2.28 -5.41 14.44
C HIS A 753 3.46 -6.37 14.53
N ILE A 754 3.47 -7.29 15.51
CA ILE A 754 4.53 -8.29 15.64
C ILE A 754 4.21 -9.44 14.67
N ASP A 755 5.07 -9.63 13.67
CA ASP A 755 4.99 -10.80 12.80
C ASP A 755 5.60 -12.02 13.51
N LEU A 756 4.75 -12.98 13.84
CA LEU A 756 5.17 -14.22 14.51
C LEU A 756 5.80 -15.22 13.55
N ASN A 757 5.62 -15.07 12.23
CA ASN A 757 6.16 -15.99 11.24
C ASN A 757 7.69 -15.92 11.18
N GLU A 758 8.29 -14.78 11.52
CA GLU A 758 9.75 -14.62 11.63
C GLU A 758 10.36 -15.52 12.72
N PHE A 759 9.57 -15.87 13.74
CA PHE A 759 10.04 -16.57 14.94
C PHE A 759 9.62 -18.04 15.01
N ALA A 760 8.74 -18.48 14.11
CA ALA A 760 8.21 -19.84 14.06
C ALA A 760 8.59 -20.52 12.73
N SER A 761 9.51 -21.49 12.80
CA SER A 761 10.06 -22.22 11.64
C SER A 761 9.08 -23.21 10.97
N ASN A 762 7.91 -23.43 11.58
CA ASN A 762 6.79 -24.16 10.99
C ASN A 762 5.67 -23.14 10.78
N GLN A 763 4.98 -23.14 9.64
CA GLN A 763 3.86 -22.25 9.27
C GLN A 763 2.61 -22.40 10.20
N ILE A 764 2.80 -22.31 11.53
CA ILE A 764 1.81 -22.58 12.58
C ILE A 764 0.70 -21.53 12.57
N PHE A 765 0.98 -20.31 12.08
CA PHE A 765 0.08 -19.16 12.09
C PHE A 765 -0.49 -18.80 10.71
N SER A 766 -0.44 -19.70 9.73
CA SER A 766 -1.12 -19.50 8.46
C SER A 766 -2.62 -19.80 8.60
N PHE A 767 -3.43 -18.75 8.56
CA PHE A 767 -4.90 -18.84 8.48
C PHE A 767 -5.38 -19.17 7.06
N GLU A 768 -4.46 -19.20 6.08
CA GLU A 768 -4.74 -19.47 4.66
C GLU A 768 -5.03 -20.94 4.38
N ASN A 769 -4.91 -21.86 5.35
CA ASN A 769 -5.11 -23.31 5.18
C ASN A 769 -6.30 -23.92 5.99
N VAL A 770 -7.19 -23.08 6.54
CA VAL A 770 -8.39 -23.52 7.28
C VAL A 770 -9.46 -24.11 6.34
N GLY A 771 -10.04 -25.27 6.70
CA GLY A 771 -11.09 -25.96 5.95
C GLY A 771 -10.60 -26.84 4.79
N LYS A 772 -11.44 -27.81 4.39
CA LYS A 772 -11.11 -28.73 3.28
C LYS A 772 -10.98 -27.96 1.95
N SER A 773 -9.95 -28.26 1.17
CA SER A 773 -9.71 -27.64 -0.15
C SER A 773 -10.90 -27.75 -1.10
N GLU A 774 -11.71 -28.81 -1.01
CA GLU A 774 -12.90 -29.05 -1.83
C GLU A 774 -14.09 -28.10 -1.57
N CYS A 775 -14.09 -27.41 -0.41
CA CYS A 775 -15.15 -26.50 0.02
C CYS A 775 -14.79 -25.02 -0.16
N ARG A 776 -13.61 -24.72 -0.72
CA ARG A 776 -13.07 -23.37 -0.83
C ARG A 776 -13.47 -22.70 -2.14
N GLU A 777 -13.77 -21.41 -2.05
CA GLU A 777 -14.08 -20.52 -3.18
C GLU A 777 -13.18 -19.26 -3.18
N ASP A 778 -12.01 -19.35 -2.55
CA ASP A 778 -11.02 -18.27 -2.34
C ASP A 778 -10.03 -18.11 -3.52
N THR A 779 -10.49 -18.34 -4.75
CA THR A 779 -9.62 -18.23 -5.94
C THR A 779 -9.34 -16.76 -6.28
N TYR A 780 -8.08 -16.45 -6.58
CA TYR A 780 -7.61 -15.12 -6.96
C TYR A 780 -6.83 -15.17 -8.29
N PRO A 781 -6.93 -14.17 -9.19
CA PRO A 781 -7.75 -12.96 -9.10
C PRO A 781 -9.24 -13.24 -9.19
N CYS A 782 -10.06 -12.31 -8.69
CA CYS A 782 -11.52 -12.40 -8.77
C CYS A 782 -12.01 -12.44 -10.23
N ASP A 783 -12.92 -13.36 -10.53
CA ASP A 783 -13.62 -13.39 -11.80
C ASP A 783 -14.76 -12.34 -11.82
N HIS A 784 -14.41 -11.12 -12.22
CA HIS A 784 -15.35 -10.01 -12.39
C HIS A 784 -16.38 -10.24 -13.51
N THR A 785 -16.18 -11.26 -14.37
CA THR A 785 -17.13 -11.60 -15.44
C THR A 785 -18.21 -12.56 -14.96
N SER A 786 -18.02 -13.20 -13.81
CA SER A 786 -19.02 -14.08 -13.22
C SER A 786 -20.28 -13.30 -12.88
N PRO A 787 -21.47 -13.71 -13.38
CA PRO A 787 -22.72 -13.04 -13.03
C PRO A 787 -23.25 -13.46 -11.64
N PHE A 788 -22.53 -14.34 -10.93
CA PHE A 788 -22.95 -14.97 -9.68
C PHE A 788 -21.91 -14.75 -8.59
N ARG A 789 -22.40 -14.43 -7.39
CA ARG A 789 -21.59 -14.36 -6.17
C ARG A 789 -21.19 -15.78 -5.73
N THR A 790 -20.00 -15.94 -5.18
CA THR A 790 -19.57 -17.14 -4.45
C THR A 790 -20.50 -17.44 -3.26
N ILE A 791 -20.49 -18.66 -2.73
CA ILE A 791 -21.33 -19.03 -1.56
C ILE A 791 -20.77 -18.39 -0.28
N ASN A 792 -19.45 -18.36 -0.13
CA ASN A 792 -18.81 -17.79 1.06
C ASN A 792 -18.72 -16.26 1.08
N GLY A 793 -19.09 -15.58 -0.01
CA GLY A 793 -19.02 -14.11 -0.13
C GLY A 793 -17.69 -13.57 -0.64
N TRP A 794 -16.71 -14.43 -0.94
CA TRP A 794 -15.44 -14.06 -1.56
C TRP A 794 -15.64 -13.35 -2.90
N CYS A 795 -14.83 -12.33 -3.18
CA CYS A 795 -14.90 -11.52 -4.42
C CYS A 795 -16.22 -10.77 -4.62
N ASN A 796 -17.06 -10.61 -3.60
CA ASN A 796 -18.18 -9.68 -3.72
C ASN A 796 -17.69 -8.21 -3.74
N ASN A 797 -16.56 -7.94 -3.10
CA ASN A 797 -15.75 -6.76 -3.37
C ASN A 797 -14.54 -7.19 -4.20
N LEU A 798 -14.33 -6.59 -5.38
CA LEU A 798 -13.29 -7.01 -6.32
C LEU A 798 -11.88 -6.52 -5.93
N GLN A 799 -11.80 -5.41 -5.18
CA GLN A 799 -10.54 -4.84 -4.69
C GLN A 799 -10.08 -5.51 -3.38
N HIS A 800 -11.04 -5.81 -2.49
CA HIS A 800 -10.85 -6.47 -1.21
C HIS A 800 -11.73 -7.72 -1.11
N PRO A 801 -11.33 -8.85 -1.74
CA PRO A 801 -12.16 -10.05 -1.88
C PRO A 801 -12.67 -10.65 -0.57
N GLU A 802 -11.97 -10.38 0.54
CA GLU A 802 -12.24 -10.87 1.88
C GLU A 802 -13.28 -10.04 2.65
N TYR A 803 -13.69 -8.87 2.15
CA TYR A 803 -14.65 -8.01 2.84
C TYR A 803 -16.01 -8.69 2.91
N GLY A 804 -16.54 -8.82 4.13
CA GLY A 804 -17.84 -9.43 4.39
C GLY A 804 -17.95 -10.93 4.11
N MET A 805 -16.87 -11.63 3.76
CA MET A 805 -16.91 -13.09 3.57
C MET A 805 -17.13 -13.83 4.90
N SER A 806 -17.59 -15.08 4.84
CA SER A 806 -17.77 -15.92 6.03
C SER A 806 -16.45 -16.31 6.71
N MET A 807 -16.53 -16.76 7.97
CA MET A 807 -15.36 -17.15 8.79
C MET A 807 -14.38 -16.01 9.03
N ARG A 808 -14.88 -14.77 9.14
CA ARG A 808 -14.07 -13.57 9.42
C ARG A 808 -14.43 -12.96 10.76
N VAL A 809 -13.48 -12.21 11.33
CA VAL A 809 -13.76 -11.39 12.51
C VAL A 809 -14.77 -10.31 12.16
N PHE A 810 -15.63 -9.95 13.11
CA PHE A 810 -16.43 -8.75 12.98
C PHE A 810 -15.54 -7.50 13.00
N ASP A 811 -15.95 -6.46 12.28
CA ASP A 811 -15.36 -5.13 12.45
C ASP A 811 -15.83 -4.52 13.79
N ARG A 812 -15.18 -3.45 14.23
CA ARG A 812 -15.58 -2.74 15.46
C ARG A 812 -15.70 -1.24 15.22
N LEU A 813 -16.74 -0.65 15.79
CA LEU A 813 -16.88 0.81 15.83
C LEU A 813 -15.92 1.45 16.84
N ILE A 814 -15.58 0.73 17.91
CA ILE A 814 -14.66 1.18 18.98
C ILE A 814 -13.84 -0.01 19.51
N SER A 815 -12.68 0.26 20.11
CA SER A 815 -11.80 -0.79 20.64
C SER A 815 -12.46 -1.62 21.76
N PRO A 816 -12.17 -2.94 21.84
CA PRO A 816 -12.77 -3.83 22.84
C PRO A 816 -12.30 -3.49 24.27
N ARG A 817 -13.14 -3.81 25.26
CA ARG A 817 -12.86 -3.55 26.69
C ARG A 817 -12.94 -4.84 27.52
N TYR A 818 -11.80 -5.52 27.63
CA TYR A 818 -11.60 -6.66 28.54
C TYR A 818 -11.01 -6.22 29.89
N GLU A 819 -11.29 -6.97 30.95
CA GLU A 819 -10.80 -6.69 32.31
C GLU A 819 -9.26 -6.75 32.37
N ASP A 820 -8.66 -7.75 31.74
CA ASP A 820 -7.21 -7.95 31.63
C ASP A 820 -6.62 -7.39 30.34
N LYS A 821 -7.40 -6.60 29.59
CA LYS A 821 -7.08 -6.03 28.27
C LYS A 821 -6.93 -7.04 27.12
N ILE A 822 -6.94 -8.34 27.39
CA ILE A 822 -6.82 -9.38 26.36
C ILE A 822 -8.12 -10.11 26.14
N GLY A 823 -8.64 -10.78 27.17
CA GLY A 823 -9.72 -11.73 26.95
C GLY A 823 -10.62 -11.96 28.16
N VAL A 824 -10.27 -11.53 29.36
CA VAL A 824 -11.13 -11.71 30.54
C VAL A 824 -12.35 -10.80 30.42
N PRO A 825 -13.59 -11.33 30.49
CA PRO A 825 -14.79 -10.52 30.45
C PRO A 825 -14.77 -9.41 31.50
N ARG A 826 -15.21 -8.22 31.12
CA ARG A 826 -15.29 -7.05 32.00
C ARG A 826 -16.13 -7.35 33.23
N GLN A 827 -15.57 -7.10 34.42
CA GLN A 827 -16.23 -7.32 35.70
C GLN A 827 -16.36 -6.06 36.53
N ARG A 828 -15.54 -5.03 36.27
CA ARG A 828 -15.55 -3.79 37.04
C ARG A 828 -16.16 -2.61 36.26
N SER A 829 -16.83 -1.76 37.03
CA SER A 829 -17.32 -0.45 36.61
C SER A 829 -16.16 0.56 36.51
N VAL A 830 -16.44 1.75 35.98
CA VAL A 830 -15.45 2.82 35.88
C VAL A 830 -14.95 3.30 37.25
N THR A 831 -15.71 3.05 38.34
CA THR A 831 -15.31 3.37 39.71
C THR A 831 -14.60 2.21 40.42
N GLY A 832 -14.30 1.11 39.72
CA GLY A 832 -13.62 -0.08 40.27
C GLY A 832 -14.54 -1.09 41.00
N ASN A 833 -15.79 -0.72 41.27
CA ASN A 833 -16.80 -1.60 41.86
C ASN A 833 -17.22 -2.71 40.88
N LEU A 834 -17.58 -3.89 41.40
CA LEU A 834 -18.11 -4.99 40.58
C LEU A 834 -19.39 -4.55 39.86
N LEU A 835 -19.49 -4.92 38.59
CA LEU A 835 -20.70 -4.74 37.80
C LEU A 835 -21.83 -5.61 38.38
N PRO A 836 -23.09 -5.13 38.34
CA PRO A 836 -24.22 -5.94 38.77
C PRO A 836 -24.33 -7.21 37.94
N SER A 837 -24.78 -8.30 38.57
CA SER A 837 -25.04 -9.56 37.86
C SER A 837 -25.98 -9.31 36.67
N PRO A 838 -25.68 -9.81 35.46
CA PRO A 838 -26.60 -9.72 34.32
C PRO A 838 -28.00 -10.25 34.64
N ARG A 839 -28.11 -11.25 35.53
CA ARG A 839 -29.40 -11.75 35.99
C ARG A 839 -30.18 -10.71 36.81
N LEU A 840 -29.49 -9.97 37.68
CA LEU A 840 -30.11 -8.89 38.46
C LEU A 840 -30.65 -7.79 37.54
N ILE A 841 -29.93 -7.46 36.46
CA ILE A 841 -30.40 -6.49 35.45
C ILE A 841 -31.63 -7.05 34.74
N SER A 842 -31.56 -8.29 34.27
CA SER A 842 -32.67 -8.95 33.56
C SER A 842 -33.96 -8.98 34.40
N THR A 843 -33.88 -9.29 35.69
CA THR A 843 -35.07 -9.37 36.55
C THR A 843 -35.67 -8.01 36.92
N ASN A 844 -34.88 -6.93 36.89
CA ASN A 844 -35.33 -5.59 37.28
C ASN A 844 -35.66 -4.66 36.10
N ILE A 845 -35.18 -4.95 34.88
CA ILE A 845 -35.42 -4.11 33.70
C ILE A 845 -36.31 -4.84 32.68
N HIS A 846 -36.13 -6.14 32.51
CA HIS A 846 -36.87 -6.95 31.52
C HIS A 846 -37.93 -7.82 32.20
N TYR A 847 -38.93 -7.17 32.81
CA TYR A 847 -40.07 -7.87 33.41
C TYR A 847 -40.83 -8.71 32.38
N ASP A 848 -41.32 -9.89 32.81
CA ASP A 848 -42.07 -10.83 31.96
C ASP A 848 -43.53 -10.37 31.77
N ILE A 849 -43.71 -9.23 31.11
CA ILE A 849 -45.02 -8.66 30.76
C ILE A 849 -45.11 -8.56 29.24
N SER A 850 -46.04 -9.31 28.64
CA SER A 850 -46.29 -9.22 27.20
C SER A 850 -47.05 -7.93 26.88
N ASN A 851 -46.44 -7.05 26.08
CA ASN A 851 -47.06 -5.83 25.58
C ASN A 851 -47.06 -5.82 24.03
N PRO A 852 -48.08 -6.41 23.37
CA PRO A 852 -48.12 -6.50 21.92
C PRO A 852 -48.27 -5.12 21.24
N HIS A 853 -47.47 -4.87 20.22
CA HIS A 853 -47.59 -3.65 19.42
C HIS A 853 -48.90 -3.66 18.60
N ILE A 854 -49.63 -2.53 18.60
CA ILE A 854 -50.96 -2.42 17.98
C ILE A 854 -50.94 -2.38 16.44
N ARG A 855 -49.81 -2.02 15.81
CA ARG A 855 -49.73 -1.84 14.33
C ARG A 855 -48.97 -2.93 13.59
N TYR A 856 -48.13 -3.73 14.26
CA TYR A 856 -47.17 -4.61 13.58
C TYR A 856 -47.52 -6.08 13.79
N ALA A 857 -47.49 -6.84 12.69
CA ALA A 857 -47.73 -8.27 12.70
C ALA A 857 -46.48 -9.04 13.15
N LEU A 858 -46.67 -10.27 13.63
CA LEU A 858 -45.57 -11.12 14.12
C LEU A 858 -44.52 -11.41 13.04
N ILE A 859 -44.89 -11.34 11.76
CA ILE A 859 -43.97 -11.52 10.64
C ILE A 859 -42.84 -10.47 10.63
N THR A 860 -43.06 -9.26 11.17
CA THR A 860 -42.00 -8.24 11.28
C THR A 860 -40.86 -8.74 12.16
N MET A 861 -41.18 -9.32 13.33
CA MET A 861 -40.17 -9.95 14.19
C MET A 861 -39.54 -11.16 13.50
N GLN A 862 -40.37 -11.99 12.85
CA GLN A 862 -39.90 -13.21 12.21
C GLN A 862 -38.94 -12.93 11.04
N TRP A 863 -39.17 -11.84 10.29
CA TRP A 863 -38.28 -11.37 9.24
C TRP A 863 -36.95 -10.87 9.81
N GLY A 864 -36.98 -10.17 10.96
CA GLY A 864 -35.77 -9.79 11.68
C GLY A 864 -34.89 -10.98 12.06
N GLN A 865 -35.47 -12.05 12.64
CA GLN A 865 -34.74 -13.29 12.91
C GLN A 865 -34.21 -13.95 11.62
N PHE A 866 -35.06 -14.03 10.59
CA PHE A 866 -34.66 -14.63 9.31
C PHE A 866 -33.47 -13.88 8.67
N LEU A 867 -33.45 -12.55 8.78
CA LEU A 867 -32.36 -11.70 8.31
C LEU A 867 -31.11 -11.81 9.19
N ASP A 868 -31.24 -11.92 10.52
CA ASP A 868 -30.09 -12.19 11.42
C ASP A 868 -29.40 -13.50 11.03
N HIS A 869 -30.16 -14.52 10.64
CA HIS A 869 -29.63 -15.80 10.21
C HIS A 869 -28.94 -15.76 8.84
N ASP A 870 -29.01 -14.63 8.13
CA ASP A 870 -28.27 -14.37 6.88
C ASP A 870 -27.01 -13.53 7.13
N LEU A 871 -27.01 -12.70 8.18
CA LEU A 871 -25.97 -11.68 8.42
C LEU A 871 -25.03 -12.01 9.57
N THR A 872 -25.51 -12.68 10.63
CA THR A 872 -24.73 -12.83 11.86
C THR A 872 -24.90 -14.21 12.50
N PHE A 873 -23.76 -14.83 12.80
CA PHE A 873 -23.69 -15.99 13.67
C PHE A 873 -22.35 -16.02 14.41
N THR A 874 -22.40 -15.83 15.72
CA THR A 874 -21.24 -15.99 16.61
C THR A 874 -21.28 -17.36 17.30
N PRO A 875 -20.40 -18.30 16.94
CA PRO A 875 -20.43 -19.65 17.50
C PRO A 875 -19.88 -19.74 18.94
N MET A 876 -20.33 -20.73 19.70
CA MET A 876 -19.87 -21.00 21.07
C MET A 876 -18.77 -22.07 21.18
N ASN A 877 -18.03 -22.05 22.29
CA ASN A 877 -17.08 -23.12 22.61
C ASN A 877 -17.79 -24.45 22.91
N MET A 878 -17.17 -25.55 22.49
CA MET A 878 -17.61 -26.92 22.74
C MET A 878 -16.53 -27.67 23.54
N GLY A 879 -16.92 -28.79 24.18
CA GLY A 879 -15.98 -29.70 24.82
C GLY A 879 -15.26 -30.60 23.82
N VAL A 880 -14.48 -31.55 24.34
CA VAL A 880 -13.81 -32.59 23.53
C VAL A 880 -14.86 -33.39 22.75
N ASP A 881 -14.55 -33.75 21.50
CA ASP A 881 -15.42 -34.50 20.58
C ASP A 881 -16.82 -33.89 20.40
N ASP A 882 -16.89 -32.55 20.30
CA ASP A 882 -18.13 -31.77 20.15
C ASP A 882 -19.15 -32.00 21.28
N SER A 883 -18.67 -32.37 22.47
CA SER A 883 -19.51 -32.53 23.65
C SER A 883 -20.07 -31.21 24.15
N ILE A 884 -21.33 -31.23 24.58
CA ILE A 884 -22.04 -30.05 25.08
C ILE A 884 -21.59 -29.79 26.53
N LEU A 885 -21.11 -28.58 26.80
CA LEU A 885 -20.61 -28.20 28.13
C LEU A 885 -21.78 -27.94 29.11
N ASP A 886 -21.67 -28.43 30.35
CA ASP A 886 -22.53 -28.07 31.48
C ASP A 886 -21.81 -27.11 32.43
N CYS A 887 -21.89 -25.81 32.10
CA CYS A 887 -21.29 -24.74 32.90
C CYS A 887 -22.18 -24.23 34.04
N ARG A 888 -23.11 -25.02 34.61
CA ARG A 888 -23.98 -24.54 35.71
C ARG A 888 -23.27 -24.38 37.06
N ALA A 889 -22.23 -25.17 37.30
CA ALA A 889 -21.46 -25.06 38.53
C ALA A 889 -20.76 -23.70 38.57
N CYS A 890 -20.87 -22.95 39.68
CA CYS A 890 -20.27 -21.62 39.76
C CYS A 890 -18.73 -21.62 39.66
N ASP A 891 -18.09 -22.78 39.84
CA ASP A 891 -16.66 -23.03 39.65
C ASP A 891 -16.34 -23.81 38.37
N ALA A 892 -17.29 -23.90 37.43
CA ALA A 892 -17.15 -24.65 36.18
C ALA A 892 -15.95 -24.21 35.34
N GLN A 893 -15.54 -22.95 35.42
CA GLN A 893 -14.34 -22.46 34.73
C GLN A 893 -13.07 -23.26 35.10
N LYS A 894 -12.99 -23.73 36.35
CA LYS A 894 -11.83 -24.45 36.89
C LYS A 894 -11.97 -25.97 36.80
N LYS A 895 -13.20 -26.48 36.68
CA LYS A 895 -13.51 -27.91 36.80
C LYS A 895 -14.03 -28.56 35.52
N VAL A 896 -14.60 -27.77 34.63
CA VAL A 896 -15.28 -28.24 33.42
C VAL A 896 -14.52 -27.76 32.18
N HIS A 897 -14.50 -26.45 31.95
CA HIS A 897 -13.87 -25.87 30.77
C HIS A 897 -13.49 -24.40 31.04
N PRO A 898 -12.32 -23.91 30.58
CA PRO A 898 -11.86 -22.54 30.83
C PRO A 898 -12.79 -21.44 30.26
N GLU A 899 -13.59 -21.80 29.25
CA GLU A 899 -14.57 -20.89 28.61
C GLU A 899 -15.97 -20.96 29.24
N CYS A 900 -16.16 -21.75 30.30
CA CYS A 900 -17.35 -21.67 31.14
C CYS A 900 -17.35 -20.36 31.93
N TRP A 901 -18.42 -19.57 31.83
CA TRP A 901 -18.55 -18.30 32.54
C TRP A 901 -19.94 -18.13 33.19
N PRO A 902 -20.27 -18.96 34.19
CA PRO A 902 -21.60 -19.03 34.80
C PRO A 902 -22.10 -17.70 35.37
N ILE A 903 -23.40 -17.43 35.22
CA ILE A 903 -24.04 -16.21 35.75
C ILE A 903 -24.57 -16.48 37.15
N GLY A 904 -24.05 -15.79 38.16
CA GLY A 904 -24.50 -15.95 39.55
C GLY A 904 -25.93 -15.46 39.79
N ILE A 905 -26.72 -16.28 40.48
CA ILE A 905 -28.10 -15.96 40.87
C ILE A 905 -28.08 -15.06 42.13
N PRO A 906 -28.80 -13.92 42.14
CA PRO A 906 -28.89 -13.04 43.31
C PRO A 906 -29.77 -13.63 44.43
N LYS A 907 -29.61 -13.16 45.68
CA LYS A 907 -30.34 -13.68 46.86
C LYS A 907 -31.87 -13.60 46.74
N ASN A 908 -32.38 -12.56 46.08
CA ASN A 908 -33.82 -12.26 45.96
C ASN A 908 -34.31 -12.48 44.51
N ASP A 909 -33.74 -13.44 43.78
CA ASP A 909 -34.24 -13.78 42.45
C ASP A 909 -35.68 -14.33 42.56
N PRO A 910 -36.64 -13.85 41.74
CA PRO A 910 -38.04 -14.24 41.87
C PRO A 910 -38.32 -15.70 41.44
N PHE A 911 -37.36 -16.36 40.77
CA PHE A 911 -37.59 -17.68 40.19
C PHE A 911 -36.54 -18.71 40.63
N PHE A 912 -35.25 -18.37 40.63
CA PHE A 912 -34.19 -19.34 40.95
C PHE A 912 -33.68 -19.16 42.38
N PRO A 913 -33.53 -20.23 43.18
CA PRO A 913 -32.90 -20.11 44.49
C PRO A 913 -31.41 -19.77 44.33
N SER A 914 -30.90 -18.87 45.17
CA SER A 914 -29.50 -18.42 45.14
C SER A 914 -28.50 -19.51 45.58
N VAL A 915 -28.99 -20.50 46.33
CA VAL A 915 -28.27 -21.71 46.73
C VAL A 915 -29.13 -22.93 46.43
N ASN A 916 -28.48 -24.03 46.08
CA ASN A 916 -29.16 -25.30 45.91
C ASN A 916 -29.65 -25.82 47.28
N LEU A 917 -30.95 -26.07 47.40
CA LEU A 917 -31.61 -26.42 48.66
C LEU A 917 -31.09 -27.75 49.26
N THR A 918 -30.60 -28.66 48.44
CA THR A 918 -30.13 -30.00 48.87
C THR A 918 -28.65 -30.00 49.24
N THR A 919 -27.81 -29.22 48.56
CA THR A 919 -26.34 -29.26 48.73
C THR A 919 -25.76 -28.05 49.44
N GLY A 920 -26.55 -27.00 49.67
CA GLY A 920 -26.09 -25.72 50.25
C GLY A 920 -25.12 -24.92 49.36
N LYS A 921 -24.76 -25.44 48.17
CA LYS A 921 -23.83 -24.79 47.26
C LYS A 921 -24.51 -23.66 46.50
N ARG A 922 -23.74 -22.61 46.19
CA ARG A 922 -24.20 -21.49 45.37
C ARG A 922 -24.66 -21.99 44.00
N GLN A 923 -25.78 -21.46 43.52
CA GLN A 923 -26.34 -21.80 42.22
C GLN A 923 -26.01 -20.72 41.18
N CYS A 924 -25.70 -21.15 39.96
CA CYS A 924 -25.45 -20.28 38.83
C CYS A 924 -26.21 -20.75 37.58
N LEU A 925 -26.47 -19.82 36.66
CA LEU A 925 -27.01 -20.11 35.34
C LEU A 925 -25.87 -20.48 34.39
N HIS A 926 -26.17 -21.43 33.51
CA HIS A 926 -25.27 -21.88 32.45
C HIS A 926 -24.94 -20.73 31.49
N PHE A 927 -23.66 -20.53 31.19
CA PHE A 927 -23.20 -19.63 30.12
C PHE A 927 -21.80 -20.06 29.65
N VAL A 928 -21.63 -20.10 28.34
CA VAL A 928 -20.38 -20.48 27.65
C VAL A 928 -19.96 -19.32 26.76
N ARG A 929 -18.67 -19.00 26.74
CA ARG A 929 -18.14 -17.92 25.90
C ARG A 929 -18.09 -18.33 24.41
N SER A 930 -18.24 -17.35 23.54
CA SER A 930 -18.08 -17.51 22.09
C SER A 930 -16.66 -17.95 21.72
N LEU A 931 -16.49 -18.60 20.57
CA LEU A 931 -15.17 -18.92 20.02
C LEU A 931 -14.32 -17.64 19.85
N ASN A 932 -13.01 -17.78 20.04
CA ASN A 932 -12.02 -16.75 19.70
C ASN A 932 -11.70 -16.84 18.20
N ALA A 933 -11.50 -15.69 17.58
CA ALA A 933 -11.18 -15.56 16.16
C ALA A 933 -10.02 -14.61 15.87
N GLN A 934 -9.26 -14.19 16.89
CA GLN A 934 -8.15 -13.26 16.66
C GLN A 934 -7.16 -13.83 15.66
N THR A 935 -6.78 -13.01 14.68
CA THR A 935 -5.82 -13.36 13.62
C THR A 935 -4.43 -12.78 13.86
N LYS A 936 -4.31 -11.86 14.83
CA LYS A 936 -3.08 -11.20 15.25
C LYS A 936 -2.94 -11.25 16.77
N LEU A 937 -1.76 -10.91 17.29
CA LEU A 937 -1.62 -10.67 18.73
C LEU A 937 -2.44 -9.46 19.17
N GLY A 938 -2.88 -9.45 20.42
CA GLY A 938 -3.72 -8.40 20.97
C GLY A 938 -5.02 -8.95 21.57
N PRO A 939 -6.07 -8.12 21.67
CA PRO A 939 -7.30 -8.49 22.32
C PRO A 939 -8.07 -9.58 21.56
N ARG A 940 -8.85 -10.36 22.31
CA ARG A 940 -9.72 -11.42 21.81
C ARG A 940 -10.79 -10.85 20.88
N GLU A 941 -10.97 -11.50 19.74
CA GLU A 941 -12.00 -11.14 18.75
C GLU A 941 -13.04 -12.25 18.55
N GLN A 942 -14.22 -11.87 18.06
CA GLN A 942 -15.31 -12.78 17.72
C GLN A 942 -15.44 -12.88 16.20
N MET A 943 -15.70 -14.08 15.70
CA MET A 943 -15.98 -14.29 14.28
C MET A 943 -17.48 -14.29 13.97
N ASN A 944 -17.76 -13.92 12.73
CA ASN A 944 -18.97 -14.28 12.01
C ASN A 944 -18.73 -15.57 11.22
N GLN A 945 -19.45 -16.64 11.51
CA GLN A 945 -19.38 -17.88 10.70
C GLN A 945 -20.28 -17.84 9.46
N LEU A 946 -21.06 -16.77 9.27
CA LEU A 946 -21.86 -16.48 8.07
C LEU A 946 -21.22 -15.34 7.27
N THR A 947 -21.72 -15.13 6.05
CA THR A 947 -21.38 -13.92 5.28
C THR A 947 -21.98 -12.67 5.96
N SER A 948 -21.47 -11.49 5.62
CA SER A 948 -22.01 -10.21 6.09
C SER A 948 -23.04 -9.61 5.12
N TYR A 949 -23.51 -10.40 4.16
CA TYR A 949 -24.31 -9.92 3.06
C TYR A 949 -25.75 -10.44 3.12
N ILE A 950 -26.68 -9.65 2.58
CA ILE A 950 -28.04 -10.13 2.32
C ILE A 950 -28.03 -10.92 1.00
N ASP A 951 -27.61 -12.17 1.06
CA ASP A 951 -27.38 -13.03 -0.11
C ASP A 951 -28.08 -14.40 -0.04
N ALA A 952 -28.97 -14.57 0.94
CA ALA A 952 -29.72 -15.80 1.16
C ALA A 952 -28.84 -17.00 1.56
N SER A 953 -27.68 -16.77 2.16
CA SER A 953 -26.88 -17.79 2.84
C SER A 953 -27.69 -18.59 3.86
N ASN A 954 -28.69 -18.00 4.51
CA ASN A 954 -29.60 -18.72 5.41
C ASN A 954 -30.48 -19.79 4.72
N ILE A 955 -30.57 -19.76 3.39
CA ILE A 955 -31.26 -20.76 2.55
C ILE A 955 -30.23 -21.67 1.86
N TYR A 956 -29.14 -21.10 1.35
CA TYR A 956 -28.17 -21.78 0.47
C TYR A 956 -26.87 -22.24 1.14
N GLY A 957 -26.59 -21.81 2.36
CA GLY A 957 -25.35 -22.06 3.08
C GLY A 957 -24.36 -20.91 2.97
N SER A 958 -23.37 -20.90 3.87
CA SER A 958 -22.26 -19.93 3.86
C SER A 958 -20.93 -20.54 3.39
N ASP A 959 -20.94 -21.81 2.98
CA ASP A 959 -19.81 -22.48 2.34
C ASP A 959 -20.27 -23.43 1.23
N ALA A 960 -19.39 -23.69 0.27
CA ALA A 960 -19.74 -24.45 -0.92
C ALA A 960 -20.15 -25.91 -0.64
N CYS A 961 -19.69 -26.49 0.47
CA CYS A 961 -20.04 -27.86 0.83
C CYS A 961 -21.45 -27.94 1.41
N GLU A 962 -21.82 -27.02 2.29
CA GLU A 962 -23.20 -26.85 2.75
C GLU A 962 -24.17 -26.61 1.59
N ALA A 963 -23.80 -25.72 0.66
CA ALA A 963 -24.61 -25.47 -0.54
C ALA A 963 -24.80 -26.72 -1.41
N LYS A 964 -23.75 -27.55 -1.56
CA LYS A 964 -23.84 -28.82 -2.29
C LYS A 964 -24.79 -29.80 -1.58
N MET A 965 -24.72 -29.92 -0.25
CA MET A 965 -25.56 -30.85 0.52
C MET A 965 -27.06 -30.55 0.40
N LEU A 966 -27.43 -29.27 0.25
CA LEU A 966 -28.83 -28.84 0.18
C LEU A 966 -29.44 -29.00 -1.22
N ARG A 967 -28.64 -29.34 -2.24
CA ARG A 967 -29.08 -29.46 -3.63
C ARG A 967 -29.55 -30.86 -3.97
N LEU A 968 -30.52 -30.93 -4.88
CA LEU A 968 -30.94 -32.19 -5.50
C LEU A 968 -30.03 -32.59 -6.66
N PHE A 969 -29.28 -31.63 -7.23
CA PHE A 969 -28.48 -31.76 -8.46
C PHE A 969 -29.28 -32.23 -9.69
N VAL A 970 -30.60 -32.03 -9.65
CA VAL A 970 -31.51 -32.33 -10.76
C VAL A 970 -32.41 -31.13 -11.03
N GLY A 971 -32.30 -30.57 -12.24
CA GLY A 971 -33.16 -29.47 -12.72
C GLY A 971 -32.97 -28.14 -11.99
N GLY A 972 -31.80 -27.93 -11.37
CA GLY A 972 -31.44 -26.78 -10.55
C GLY A 972 -32.12 -26.75 -9.19
N LYS A 973 -32.81 -27.83 -8.77
CA LYS A 973 -33.67 -27.84 -7.58
C LYS A 973 -32.89 -28.03 -6.27
N MET A 974 -33.43 -27.45 -5.21
CA MET A 974 -33.09 -27.74 -3.82
C MET A 974 -33.78 -29.02 -3.36
N ASN A 975 -33.12 -29.76 -2.47
CA ASN A 975 -33.65 -30.97 -1.87
C ASN A 975 -34.86 -30.65 -0.95
N THR A 976 -35.78 -31.59 -0.82
CA THR A 976 -37.03 -31.41 -0.06
C THR A 976 -37.51 -32.72 0.56
N THR A 977 -38.21 -32.62 1.68
CA THR A 977 -38.96 -33.75 2.24
C THR A 977 -40.43 -33.69 1.82
N LYS A 978 -40.99 -34.78 1.30
CA LYS A 978 -42.42 -34.84 0.96
C LYS A 978 -43.28 -34.80 2.22
N HIS A 979 -44.36 -34.01 2.17
CA HIS A 979 -45.30 -33.94 3.29
C HIS A 979 -46.12 -35.24 3.38
N PRO A 980 -46.29 -35.85 4.56
CA PRO A 980 -46.97 -37.14 4.72
C PRO A 980 -48.49 -37.06 4.47
N LEU A 981 -49.11 -35.91 4.69
CA LEU A 981 -50.50 -35.67 4.30
C LEU A 981 -50.63 -35.39 2.80
N VAL A 982 -51.55 -36.11 2.15
CA VAL A 982 -51.91 -35.92 0.73
C VAL A 982 -52.32 -34.46 0.47
N ASN A 983 -51.95 -33.92 -0.69
CA ASN A 983 -52.21 -32.54 -1.13
C ASN A 983 -51.52 -31.41 -0.32
N HIS A 984 -50.51 -31.72 0.48
CA HIS A 984 -49.68 -30.71 1.15
C HIS A 984 -48.36 -30.50 0.39
N LYS A 985 -47.79 -29.29 0.52
CA LYS A 985 -46.54 -28.91 -0.16
C LYS A 985 -45.32 -29.45 0.57
N ASP A 986 -44.26 -29.72 -0.17
CA ASP A 986 -42.97 -30.23 0.31
C ASP A 986 -42.35 -29.36 1.42
N LEU A 987 -41.67 -29.97 2.38
CA LEU A 987 -41.00 -29.30 3.50
C LEU A 987 -39.48 -29.24 3.25
N LEU A 988 -38.76 -28.56 4.16
CA LEU A 988 -37.29 -28.59 4.17
C LEU A 988 -36.76 -30.04 4.24
N PRO A 989 -35.54 -30.30 3.74
CA PRO A 989 -34.90 -31.60 3.89
C PRO A 989 -34.71 -31.95 5.37
N GLN A 990 -34.82 -33.23 5.71
CA GLN A 990 -34.65 -33.74 7.08
C GLN A 990 -33.23 -34.27 7.31
N THR A 991 -32.77 -34.17 8.55
CA THR A 991 -31.48 -34.70 8.99
C THR A 991 -31.55 -35.26 10.40
N SER A 992 -30.77 -36.31 10.66
CA SER A 992 -30.55 -36.90 11.98
C SER A 992 -29.27 -36.39 12.65
N ASN A 993 -28.53 -35.48 12.01
CA ASN A 993 -27.21 -35.00 12.45
C ASN A 993 -27.28 -33.86 13.50
N HIS A 994 -28.47 -33.59 14.04
CA HIS A 994 -28.72 -32.63 15.11
C HIS A 994 -29.04 -33.36 16.42
N PRO A 995 -28.03 -33.65 17.28
CA PRO A 995 -28.28 -34.32 18.55
C PRO A 995 -29.23 -33.54 19.49
N GLU A 996 -29.29 -32.21 19.34
CA GLU A 996 -30.18 -31.28 20.04
C GLU A 996 -31.65 -31.35 19.58
N CYS A 997 -31.93 -32.11 18.52
CA CYS A 997 -33.27 -32.21 17.98
C CYS A 997 -34.24 -32.79 19.02
N LYS A 998 -35.37 -32.11 19.24
CA LYS A 998 -36.40 -32.48 20.22
C LYS A 998 -37.66 -33.05 19.58
N ALA A 999 -37.66 -33.20 18.26
CA ALA A 999 -38.72 -33.88 17.56
C ALA A 999 -38.82 -35.34 18.06
N PRO A 1000 -40.02 -35.85 18.41
CA PRO A 1000 -40.21 -37.26 18.73
C PRO A 1000 -39.66 -38.24 17.66
N SER A 1001 -39.66 -37.85 16.39
CA SER A 1001 -39.05 -38.60 15.29
C SER A 1001 -37.52 -38.68 15.33
N GLY A 1002 -36.86 -37.80 16.10
CA GLY A 1002 -35.41 -37.62 16.08
C GLY A 1002 -34.87 -36.88 14.86
N LEU A 1003 -35.75 -36.37 13.99
CA LEU A 1003 -35.38 -35.69 12.75
C LEU A 1003 -35.66 -34.20 12.84
N CYS A 1004 -34.68 -33.37 12.46
CA CYS A 1004 -34.85 -31.92 12.34
C CYS A 1004 -34.72 -31.50 10.87
N PHE A 1005 -35.11 -30.27 10.55
CA PHE A 1005 -34.92 -29.71 9.22
C PHE A 1005 -33.53 -29.10 9.05
N GLU A 1006 -33.02 -29.21 7.84
CA GLU A 1006 -31.74 -28.66 7.39
C GLU A 1006 -31.97 -27.56 6.32
N ALA A 1007 -31.17 -26.51 6.38
CA ALA A 1007 -31.14 -25.40 5.43
C ALA A 1007 -29.73 -24.78 5.48
N GLY A 1008 -29.52 -23.67 4.77
CA GLY A 1008 -28.25 -22.92 4.81
C GLY A 1008 -27.88 -22.35 6.18
N ASP A 1009 -28.83 -22.29 7.11
CA ASP A 1009 -28.59 -22.01 8.52
C ASP A 1009 -29.13 -23.18 9.38
N ILE A 1010 -28.29 -23.66 10.30
CA ILE A 1010 -28.58 -24.80 11.17
C ILE A 1010 -29.75 -24.57 12.13
N ARG A 1011 -30.12 -23.31 12.38
CA ARG A 1011 -31.22 -22.92 13.27
C ARG A 1011 -32.54 -22.83 12.51
N SER A 1012 -32.64 -23.34 11.28
CA SER A 1012 -33.89 -23.40 10.52
C SER A 1012 -35.02 -24.15 11.26
N SER A 1013 -34.68 -25.04 12.20
CA SER A 1013 -35.60 -25.75 13.10
C SER A 1013 -35.77 -25.09 14.47
N GLU A 1014 -35.22 -23.89 14.70
CA GLU A 1014 -35.27 -23.20 16.00
C GLU A 1014 -36.71 -23.06 16.49
N GLN A 1015 -37.63 -22.57 15.66
CA GLN A 1015 -39.04 -22.54 16.01
C GLN A 1015 -39.94 -22.50 14.75
N PRO A 1016 -41.21 -22.92 14.85
CA PRO A 1016 -42.08 -23.16 13.68
C PRO A 1016 -42.30 -21.97 12.74
N GLY A 1017 -42.33 -20.74 13.27
CA GLY A 1017 -42.42 -19.50 12.50
C GLY A 1017 -41.20 -19.29 11.59
N LEU A 1018 -39.99 -19.52 12.11
CA LEU A 1018 -38.76 -19.43 11.32
C LEU A 1018 -38.69 -20.56 10.29
N THR A 1019 -38.96 -21.79 10.70
CA THR A 1019 -39.04 -22.96 9.81
C THR A 1019 -40.01 -22.72 8.65
N THR A 1020 -41.13 -22.05 8.91
CA THR A 1020 -42.11 -21.69 7.88
C THR A 1020 -41.50 -20.74 6.85
N VAL A 1021 -40.76 -19.71 7.26
CA VAL A 1021 -40.13 -18.75 6.34
C VAL A 1021 -39.03 -19.41 5.50
N HIS A 1022 -38.14 -20.22 6.10
CA HIS A 1022 -37.16 -21.01 5.33
C HIS A 1022 -37.85 -21.92 4.30
N THR A 1023 -38.89 -22.63 4.72
CA THR A 1023 -39.67 -23.52 3.83
C THR A 1023 -40.29 -22.75 2.66
N LEU A 1024 -40.79 -21.53 2.90
CA LEU A 1024 -41.39 -20.69 1.86
C LEU A 1024 -40.36 -20.30 0.79
N PHE A 1025 -39.17 -19.86 1.18
CA PHE A 1025 -38.14 -19.48 0.21
C PHE A 1025 -37.52 -20.67 -0.52
N LEU A 1026 -37.35 -21.82 0.14
CA LEU A 1026 -36.94 -23.04 -0.55
C LEU A 1026 -37.96 -23.43 -1.63
N ARG A 1027 -39.26 -23.45 -1.28
CA ARG A 1027 -40.34 -23.70 -2.25
C ARG A 1027 -40.33 -22.67 -3.37
N HIS A 1028 -40.03 -21.41 -3.05
CA HIS A 1028 -39.99 -20.34 -4.05
C HIS A 1028 -38.84 -20.55 -5.04
N HIS A 1029 -37.65 -20.93 -4.57
CA HIS A 1029 -36.54 -21.32 -5.44
C HIS A 1029 -36.94 -22.47 -6.38
N ASN A 1030 -37.50 -23.56 -5.84
CA ASN A 1030 -37.93 -24.71 -6.65
C ASN A 1030 -38.99 -24.34 -7.69
N LYS A 1031 -39.90 -23.41 -7.36
CA LYS A 1031 -40.87 -22.86 -8.32
C LYS A 1031 -40.20 -22.02 -9.41
N ILE A 1032 -39.21 -21.19 -9.06
CA ILE A 1032 -38.48 -20.35 -10.03
C ILE A 1032 -37.72 -21.23 -11.02
N VAL A 1033 -36.98 -22.25 -10.56
CA VAL A 1033 -36.23 -23.14 -11.48
C VAL A 1033 -37.15 -23.95 -12.40
N GLU A 1034 -38.34 -24.36 -11.94
CA GLU A 1034 -39.35 -24.98 -12.80
C GLU A 1034 -39.88 -24.05 -13.89
N GLN A 1035 -39.97 -22.75 -13.60
CA GLN A 1035 -40.37 -21.76 -14.60
C GLN A 1035 -39.22 -21.42 -15.55
N LEU A 1036 -38.01 -21.24 -15.01
CA LEU A 1036 -36.81 -20.95 -15.80
C LEU A 1036 -36.46 -22.11 -16.75
N SER A 1037 -36.61 -23.37 -16.33
CA SER A 1037 -36.36 -24.54 -17.19
C SER A 1037 -37.35 -24.64 -18.35
N LYS A 1038 -38.62 -24.23 -18.14
CA LYS A 1038 -39.61 -24.16 -19.23
C LYS A 1038 -39.28 -23.06 -20.24
N ILE A 1039 -38.78 -21.91 -19.77
CA ILE A 1039 -38.42 -20.77 -20.62
C ILE A 1039 -37.07 -21.01 -21.31
N ASN A 1040 -36.13 -21.68 -20.64
CA ASN A 1040 -34.78 -21.93 -21.11
C ASN A 1040 -34.44 -23.44 -21.09
N PRO A 1041 -34.97 -24.25 -22.03
CA PRO A 1041 -34.80 -25.71 -22.00
C PRO A 1041 -33.36 -26.21 -22.14
N ARG A 1042 -32.42 -25.35 -22.59
CA ARG A 1042 -31.00 -25.69 -22.77
C ARG A 1042 -30.13 -25.41 -21.55
N TRP A 1043 -30.65 -24.78 -20.50
CA TRP A 1043 -29.87 -24.49 -19.31
C TRP A 1043 -29.64 -25.76 -18.49
N ASN A 1044 -28.40 -25.96 -18.05
CA ASN A 1044 -28.03 -27.07 -17.19
C ASN A 1044 -28.43 -26.82 -15.72
N ASP A 1045 -28.27 -27.83 -14.87
CA ASP A 1045 -28.59 -27.79 -13.44
C ASP A 1045 -27.94 -26.58 -12.73
N GLU A 1046 -26.64 -26.38 -12.94
CA GLU A 1046 -25.87 -25.32 -12.31
C GLU A 1046 -26.37 -23.92 -12.70
N LYS A 1047 -26.62 -23.68 -13.99
CA LYS A 1047 -27.09 -22.38 -14.46
C LYS A 1047 -28.48 -22.06 -13.92
N LEU A 1048 -29.38 -23.05 -13.87
CA LEU A 1048 -30.71 -22.90 -13.29
C LEU A 1048 -30.62 -22.55 -11.79
N TYR A 1049 -29.82 -23.32 -11.04
CA TYR A 1049 -29.62 -23.13 -9.61
C TYR A 1049 -29.09 -21.72 -9.29
N GLN A 1050 -27.97 -21.32 -9.90
CA GLN A 1050 -27.34 -20.02 -9.63
C GLN A 1050 -28.22 -18.84 -10.06
N THR A 1051 -28.96 -18.98 -11.16
CA THR A 1051 -29.89 -17.92 -11.61
C THR A 1051 -31.05 -17.77 -10.64
N ALA A 1052 -31.63 -18.86 -10.15
CA ALA A 1052 -32.68 -18.79 -9.15
C ALA A 1052 -32.17 -18.23 -7.80
N ARG A 1053 -30.96 -18.62 -7.37
CA ARG A 1053 -30.29 -18.05 -6.19
C ARG A 1053 -30.11 -16.53 -6.31
N LYS A 1054 -29.62 -16.04 -7.45
CA LYS A 1054 -29.49 -14.61 -7.73
C LYS A 1054 -30.81 -13.85 -7.60
N ILE A 1055 -31.90 -14.42 -8.11
CA ILE A 1055 -33.26 -13.83 -8.01
C ILE A 1055 -33.75 -13.81 -6.56
N ILE A 1056 -33.54 -14.89 -5.81
CA ILE A 1056 -33.94 -14.96 -4.40
C ILE A 1056 -33.16 -13.95 -3.54
N GLY A 1057 -31.84 -13.83 -3.73
CA GLY A 1057 -31.03 -12.82 -3.04
C GLY A 1057 -31.53 -11.40 -3.29
N ALA A 1058 -31.81 -11.04 -4.55
CA ALA A 1058 -32.40 -9.75 -4.90
C ALA A 1058 -33.80 -9.55 -4.27
N THR A 1059 -34.59 -10.61 -4.18
CA THR A 1059 -35.93 -10.57 -3.54
C THR A 1059 -35.81 -10.27 -2.04
N LEU A 1060 -34.86 -10.87 -1.34
CA LEU A 1060 -34.61 -10.58 0.08
C LEU A 1060 -34.16 -9.14 0.29
N GLN A 1061 -33.20 -8.66 -0.50
CA GLN A 1061 -32.74 -7.26 -0.45
C GLN A 1061 -33.93 -6.30 -0.66
N LYS A 1062 -34.74 -6.55 -1.69
CA LYS A 1062 -35.91 -5.71 -1.99
C LYS A 1062 -36.90 -5.67 -0.84
N ILE A 1063 -37.28 -6.81 -0.27
CA ILE A 1063 -38.23 -6.85 0.87
C ILE A 1063 -37.62 -6.13 2.09
N THR A 1064 -36.34 -6.35 2.38
CA THR A 1064 -35.67 -5.73 3.52
C THR A 1064 -35.64 -4.21 3.42
N TYR A 1065 -35.22 -3.64 2.28
CA TYR A 1065 -35.09 -2.20 2.13
C TYR A 1065 -36.43 -1.47 1.87
N SER A 1066 -37.41 -2.13 1.25
CA SER A 1066 -38.70 -1.48 0.96
C SER A 1066 -39.77 -1.67 2.03
N GLU A 1067 -39.75 -2.78 2.79
CA GLU A 1067 -40.81 -3.12 3.73
C GLU A 1067 -40.33 -3.18 5.18
N PHE A 1068 -39.14 -3.74 5.46
CA PHE A 1068 -38.66 -3.95 6.82
C PHE A 1068 -37.97 -2.70 7.40
N LEU A 1069 -36.88 -2.22 6.78
CA LEU A 1069 -36.08 -1.11 7.30
C LEU A 1069 -36.89 0.18 7.55
N PRO A 1070 -37.82 0.61 6.68
CA PRO A 1070 -38.64 1.80 6.95
C PRO A 1070 -39.48 1.72 8.23
N ARG A 1071 -39.78 0.50 8.72
CA ARG A 1071 -40.56 0.28 9.95
C ARG A 1071 -39.70 0.24 11.20
N ILE A 1072 -38.43 -0.13 11.05
CA ILE A 1072 -37.47 -0.18 12.13
C ILE A 1072 -36.77 1.17 12.33
N LEU A 1073 -36.34 1.81 11.23
CA LEU A 1073 -35.56 3.06 11.26
C LEU A 1073 -36.42 4.32 11.14
N GLY A 1074 -37.60 4.22 10.51
CA GLY A 1074 -38.41 5.40 10.16
C GLY A 1074 -37.91 6.12 8.91
N LEU A 1075 -38.76 6.94 8.30
CA LEU A 1075 -38.48 7.59 7.02
C LEU A 1075 -37.32 8.59 7.09
N ASP A 1076 -37.16 9.30 8.21
CA ASP A 1076 -36.08 10.29 8.37
C ASP A 1076 -34.69 9.65 8.28
N TYR A 1077 -34.51 8.49 8.91
CA TYR A 1077 -33.25 7.74 8.83
C TYR A 1077 -33.06 7.04 7.48
N MET A 1078 -34.15 6.58 6.85
CA MET A 1078 -34.09 6.07 5.48
C MET A 1078 -33.59 7.16 4.51
N ASN A 1079 -34.07 8.40 4.65
CA ASN A 1079 -33.63 9.54 3.86
C ASN A 1079 -32.19 9.96 4.20
N LYS A 1080 -31.87 10.10 5.50
CA LYS A 1080 -30.55 10.55 5.97
C LYS A 1080 -29.41 9.68 5.43
N PHE A 1081 -29.64 8.38 5.33
CA PHE A 1081 -28.64 7.40 4.88
C PHE A 1081 -28.88 6.89 3.46
N GLY A 1082 -29.78 7.51 2.68
CA GLY A 1082 -30.00 7.15 1.28
C GLY A 1082 -30.49 5.70 1.05
N LEU A 1083 -31.21 5.11 2.00
CA LEU A 1083 -31.56 3.68 1.99
C LEU A 1083 -32.77 3.33 1.11
N HIS A 1084 -33.26 4.28 0.30
CA HIS A 1084 -34.42 4.06 -0.55
C HIS A 1084 -34.04 3.35 -1.86
N LEU A 1085 -34.78 2.30 -2.21
CA LEU A 1085 -34.56 1.58 -3.47
C LEU A 1085 -34.90 2.45 -4.68
N LEU A 1086 -34.09 2.35 -5.73
CA LEU A 1086 -34.38 2.94 -7.04
C LEU A 1086 -35.66 2.33 -7.63
N LYS A 1087 -36.50 3.16 -8.24
CA LYS A 1087 -37.72 2.69 -8.94
C LYS A 1087 -37.43 2.06 -10.31
N SER A 1088 -36.30 2.41 -10.91
CA SER A 1088 -35.83 1.92 -12.21
C SER A 1088 -34.32 2.13 -12.35
N GLY A 1089 -33.67 1.35 -13.22
CA GLY A 1089 -32.23 1.47 -13.50
C GLY A 1089 -31.34 0.62 -12.59
N TYR A 1090 -30.04 0.89 -12.63
CA TYR A 1090 -29.01 0.23 -11.82
C TYR A 1090 -28.53 1.14 -10.71
N TYR A 1091 -28.19 0.54 -9.56
CA TYR A 1091 -27.49 1.22 -8.47
C TYR A 1091 -26.01 1.34 -8.85
N ASN A 1092 -25.52 2.57 -8.98
CA ASN A 1092 -24.17 2.88 -9.48
C ASN A 1092 -23.22 3.39 -8.37
N GLU A 1093 -23.66 3.42 -7.11
CA GLU A 1093 -22.86 3.87 -5.96
C GLU A 1093 -22.12 2.70 -5.30
N TYR A 1094 -21.67 1.73 -6.10
CA TYR A 1094 -20.78 0.68 -5.59
C TYR A 1094 -19.42 1.30 -5.28
N ASP A 1095 -18.97 1.17 -4.04
CA ASP A 1095 -17.69 1.67 -3.56
C ASP A 1095 -16.75 0.49 -3.20
N PRO A 1096 -15.66 0.28 -3.95
CA PRO A 1096 -14.74 -0.82 -3.68
C PRO A 1096 -13.91 -0.62 -2.40
N THR A 1097 -13.91 0.58 -1.81
CA THR A 1097 -13.24 0.85 -0.51
C THR A 1097 -14.15 0.59 0.69
N CYS A 1098 -15.46 0.42 0.47
CA CYS A 1098 -16.43 0.19 1.54
C CYS A 1098 -16.42 -1.29 2.01
N SER A 1099 -16.07 -1.52 3.29
CA SER A 1099 -16.19 -2.84 3.94
C SER A 1099 -17.65 -3.12 4.27
N ALA A 1100 -18.18 -4.22 3.73
CA ALA A 1100 -19.50 -4.74 4.09
C ALA A 1100 -19.47 -5.64 5.34
N THR A 1101 -18.31 -5.78 6.00
CA THR A 1101 -18.16 -6.63 7.20
C THR A 1101 -19.02 -6.10 8.33
N ILE A 1102 -19.84 -6.97 8.93
CA ILE A 1102 -20.70 -6.56 10.05
C ILE A 1102 -19.87 -6.14 11.26
N TYR A 1103 -20.32 -5.08 11.94
CA TYR A 1103 -19.74 -4.66 13.21
C TYR A 1103 -20.17 -5.57 14.38
N ASN A 1104 -19.25 -5.85 15.30
CA ASN A 1104 -19.52 -6.66 16.49
C ASN A 1104 -20.60 -6.00 17.37
N GLU A 1105 -20.59 -4.66 17.48
CA GLU A 1105 -21.62 -3.91 18.20
C GLU A 1105 -23.00 -4.08 17.58
N PHE A 1106 -23.05 -4.16 16.24
CA PHE A 1106 -24.30 -4.41 15.51
C PHE A 1106 -24.84 -5.81 15.83
N ALA A 1107 -24.01 -6.86 15.70
CA ALA A 1107 -24.41 -8.25 15.93
C ALA A 1107 -24.71 -8.59 17.40
N ALA A 1108 -23.91 -8.06 18.34
CA ALA A 1108 -24.01 -8.41 19.74
C ALA A 1108 -25.07 -7.59 20.52
N ALA A 1109 -25.37 -6.36 20.08
CA ALA A 1109 -26.25 -5.46 20.82
C ALA A 1109 -27.42 -4.94 19.99
N VAL A 1110 -27.15 -4.26 18.86
CA VAL A 1110 -28.19 -3.50 18.14
C VAL A 1110 -29.22 -4.42 17.49
N PHE A 1111 -28.76 -5.42 16.73
CA PHE A 1111 -29.63 -6.33 16.01
C PHE A 1111 -30.27 -7.41 16.92
N ARG A 1112 -30.05 -7.32 18.24
CA ARG A 1112 -30.76 -8.12 19.25
C ARG A 1112 -32.10 -7.52 19.68
N LEU A 1113 -32.47 -6.35 19.15
CA LEU A 1113 -33.78 -5.72 19.43
C LEU A 1113 -34.96 -6.66 19.21
N GLY A 1114 -34.85 -7.59 18.24
CA GLY A 1114 -35.89 -8.57 17.90
C GLY A 1114 -36.29 -9.49 19.06
N HIS A 1115 -35.39 -9.76 20.01
CA HIS A 1115 -35.70 -10.63 21.16
C HIS A 1115 -36.76 -10.03 22.09
N SER A 1116 -36.89 -8.69 22.13
CA SER A 1116 -37.97 -8.02 22.86
C SER A 1116 -39.35 -8.15 22.18
N LEU A 1117 -39.36 -8.54 20.90
CA LEU A 1117 -40.58 -8.67 20.08
C LEU A 1117 -41.12 -10.11 20.05
N ILE A 1118 -40.44 -11.06 20.70
CA ILE A 1118 -40.80 -12.48 20.71
C ILE A 1118 -42.05 -12.69 21.58
N LYS A 1119 -43.00 -13.49 21.08
CA LYS A 1119 -44.18 -13.91 21.84
C LYS A 1119 -43.96 -15.27 22.51
N PRO A 1120 -44.44 -15.47 23.75
CA PRO A 1120 -44.34 -16.77 24.44
C PRO A 1120 -45.21 -17.86 23.80
N PHE A 1121 -46.20 -17.47 22.98
CA PHE A 1121 -47.09 -18.38 22.26
C PHE A 1121 -47.23 -17.97 20.79
N ILE A 1122 -47.26 -18.96 19.89
CA ILE A 1122 -47.58 -18.78 18.48
C ILE A 1122 -49.00 -19.30 18.23
N GLN A 1123 -49.89 -18.39 17.85
CA GLN A 1123 -51.27 -18.74 17.52
C GLN A 1123 -51.34 -19.50 16.20
N ARG A 1124 -52.04 -20.63 16.20
CA ARG A 1124 -52.29 -21.42 14.98
C ARG A 1124 -53.58 -20.94 14.33
N LEU A 1125 -53.50 -20.57 13.05
CA LEU A 1125 -54.63 -20.06 12.29
C LEU A 1125 -54.94 -20.98 11.10
N GLY A 1126 -56.23 -21.19 10.84
CA GLY A 1126 -56.74 -21.91 9.69
C GLY A 1126 -56.82 -21.04 8.43
N ARG A 1127 -57.31 -21.62 7.33
CA ARG A 1127 -57.46 -20.93 6.04
C ARG A 1127 -58.41 -19.71 6.08
N LYS A 1128 -59.30 -19.63 7.06
CA LYS A 1128 -60.22 -18.50 7.27
C LYS A 1128 -59.78 -17.59 8.43
N PHE A 1129 -58.50 -17.66 8.82
CA PHE A 1129 -57.91 -16.91 9.95
C PHE A 1129 -58.57 -17.17 11.31
N GLN A 1130 -59.35 -18.24 11.43
CA GLN A 1130 -59.87 -18.71 12.70
C GLN A 1130 -58.77 -19.43 13.48
N ILE A 1131 -58.82 -19.36 14.81
CA ILE A 1131 -57.93 -20.13 15.67
C ILE A 1131 -58.18 -21.62 15.46
N VAL A 1132 -57.11 -22.37 15.20
CA VAL A 1132 -57.17 -23.83 15.00
C VAL A 1132 -56.24 -24.53 15.98
N GLY A 1133 -56.82 -25.25 16.94
CA GLY A 1133 -56.08 -25.98 17.96
C GLY A 1133 -55.47 -25.06 19.03
N GLN A 1134 -54.66 -25.66 19.90
CA GLN A 1134 -54.00 -24.95 21.00
C GLN A 1134 -52.83 -24.09 20.47
N PRO A 1135 -52.59 -22.90 21.06
CA PRO A 1135 -51.40 -22.09 20.76
C PRO A 1135 -50.13 -22.89 21.06
N LEU A 1136 -49.13 -22.76 20.21
CA LEU A 1136 -47.83 -23.40 20.44
C LEU A 1136 -47.05 -22.60 21.47
N ARG A 1137 -46.73 -23.21 22.60
CA ARG A 1137 -45.79 -22.63 23.58
C ARG A 1137 -44.39 -22.64 22.98
N LEU A 1138 -43.76 -21.48 22.91
CA LEU A 1138 -42.42 -21.35 22.30
C LEU A 1138 -41.40 -22.27 22.98
N ARG A 1139 -41.42 -22.32 24.32
CA ARG A 1139 -40.50 -23.16 25.12
C ARG A 1139 -40.56 -24.66 24.80
N THR A 1140 -41.67 -25.15 24.26
CA THR A 1140 -41.85 -26.57 23.88
C THR A 1140 -41.67 -26.80 22.37
N ALA A 1141 -41.56 -25.73 21.59
CA ALA A 1141 -41.44 -25.78 20.14
C ALA A 1141 -39.98 -25.76 19.66
N PHE A 1142 -39.03 -25.39 20.52
CA PHE A 1142 -37.61 -25.33 20.16
C PHE A 1142 -37.10 -26.67 19.63
N PHE A 1143 -36.57 -26.67 18.40
CA PHE A 1143 -36.03 -27.85 17.70
C PHE A 1143 -37.00 -29.03 17.59
N ASN A 1144 -38.31 -28.76 17.55
CA ASN A 1144 -39.35 -29.78 17.37
C ASN A 1144 -40.00 -29.66 15.99
N SER A 1145 -39.37 -30.28 14.99
CA SER A 1145 -39.81 -30.24 13.59
C SER A 1145 -41.14 -30.97 13.36
N ASP A 1146 -41.47 -32.00 14.16
CA ASP A 1146 -42.68 -32.81 14.05
C ASP A 1146 -43.96 -31.97 14.11
N MET A 1147 -43.88 -30.78 14.74
CA MET A 1147 -44.98 -29.81 14.76
C MET A 1147 -45.45 -29.39 13.37
N MET A 1148 -44.55 -29.37 12.37
CA MET A 1148 -44.85 -28.99 10.99
C MET A 1148 -45.64 -30.06 10.21
N TYR A 1149 -45.67 -31.30 10.70
CA TYR A 1149 -46.32 -32.44 10.06
C TYR A 1149 -47.76 -32.67 10.57
N SER A 1150 -48.11 -32.09 11.73
CA SER A 1150 -49.36 -32.37 12.42
C SER A 1150 -50.56 -31.54 11.91
N GLY A 1151 -51.39 -32.16 11.05
CA GLY A 1151 -52.69 -31.61 10.63
C GLY A 1151 -53.83 -31.77 11.64
N LYS A 1152 -53.65 -32.59 12.69
CA LYS A 1152 -54.63 -32.84 13.77
C LYS A 1152 -53.92 -33.00 15.12
N LEU A 1153 -54.64 -32.64 16.20
CA LEU A 1153 -54.23 -32.69 17.61
C LEU A 1153 -53.31 -33.87 17.94
N ILE A 1154 -52.13 -33.59 18.49
CA ILE A 1154 -51.50 -34.52 19.42
C ILE A 1154 -52.23 -34.32 20.76
N LEU A 1155 -53.28 -35.10 20.99
CA LEU A 1155 -53.72 -35.39 22.35
C LEU A 1155 -52.64 -36.31 22.96
N PRO A 1156 -52.13 -36.03 24.16
CA PRO A 1156 -51.23 -36.95 24.83
C PRO A 1156 -51.99 -38.27 25.05
N ARG A 1157 -51.49 -39.38 24.51
CA ARG A 1157 -51.87 -40.69 25.03
C ARG A 1157 -51.37 -40.75 26.46
N ALA A 1158 -52.30 -40.67 27.40
CA ALA A 1158 -52.07 -41.00 28.79
C ALA A 1158 -51.58 -42.45 28.88
N SER A 1159 -50.31 -42.67 29.22
CA SER A 1159 -49.93 -43.87 29.95
C SER A 1159 -50.12 -43.56 31.43
N LEU A 1160 -51.29 -43.94 31.94
CA LEU A 1160 -51.53 -44.12 33.37
C LEU A 1160 -50.46 -45.07 33.94
N LYS A 1161 -49.59 -44.52 34.79
CA LYS A 1161 -49.20 -45.18 36.04
C LYS A 1161 -49.11 -44.10 37.13
N HIS A 1162 -50.11 -44.10 38.01
CA HIS A 1162 -50.01 -43.69 39.42
C HIS A 1162 -48.68 -44.22 40.00
N SER A 1163 -47.91 -43.53 40.82
CA SER A 1163 -48.18 -42.84 42.10
C SER A 1163 -46.82 -42.24 42.57
N PHE A 1164 -46.61 -41.35 43.54
CA PHE A 1164 -47.31 -40.93 44.74
C PHE A 1164 -46.64 -39.65 45.29
N PHE A 1165 -47.46 -38.81 45.94
CA PHE A 1165 -47.22 -37.85 47.04
C PHE A 1165 -46.59 -36.46 46.87
N GLU A 1166 -47.31 -35.54 47.54
CA GLU A 1166 -47.12 -34.16 47.91
C GLU A 1166 -45.86 -33.90 48.75
N THR A 1167 -45.13 -32.83 48.46
CA THR A 1167 -44.87 -31.67 49.36
C THR A 1167 -44.05 -30.61 48.62
#